data_AF-A0A842PDB1-F1
#
_entry.id   AF-A0A842PDB1-F1
#
_cell.length_a   1.000
_cell.length_b   1.000
_cell.length_c   1.000
_cell.angle_alpha   90.00
_cell.angle_beta   90.00
_cell.angle_gamma   90.00
#
_symmetry.space_group_name_H-M   'P 1'
#
loop_
_entity.id
_entity.type
_entity.pdbx_description
1 polymer ?
#
loop_
_entity_poly.entity_id
_entity_poly.type
_entity_poly.pdbx_seq_one_letter_code
_entity_poly.pdbx_strand_id
1 'polypeptide(L)'
;MAVGPAGWSSRGAPLTCTESAVAIGLANWANKNLRWHQAMVTRNVCFGLFFGFGVFSLFSSFWLLLSFLFGFIGLGIHLSKHPKEVAFPTVAITSHGWAKFGSINHLISPSVSQGIDMSVYCTIDERSSHKSFDHIESNQLRNSANDDDSLSITSLQALLTSEENYLEGVTKTEIRDFRLNVLDPNTAGKLGDYIITNFPTSANLSINSIKVTDLDTKIIQQTQEQIDWFRNVSRYNNDLFERVISSLISDISPYQIWSQSLHEEGLNHSKIVLDSTQQGWDNSTNGVDAAEDALERSVAADIITQQETIQRDMERAEEKIREKEAEIEFENVRKKEELEHQILELGAQVNLVNRQVTNIQAIPINKTIELMTAYGLTRGGAGDSAVTSSVHKEHYSIPNPAWSTREAIVQLAKGEQEMIIEKQRFVTTQIKQIEGMKERMMENLRLKNKEQLERLEGSKKRALRAIRKDAREVRSLEKENVQMNELLRETVMSFWLHPHHYLEDYISKLSSILSNIDALFARIKSSNDLATDTLKISSLSKHGDDTFYHHWIILNGDLYGDTRIVSPINFSSGPHPVSINSGLAKEYLNISLHNVFTQPLTPNSFLPALNRLKEVGVINPTFYKIVSKLNIKRIMEMI
;
A
#
# COMPACT_ATOMS: atom_id res chain seq x y z
N MET A 1 19.90 -56.74 -23.99
CA MET A 1 19.88 -57.33 -22.63
C MET A 1 21.01 -56.71 -21.81
N ALA A 2 20.69 -55.88 -20.82
CA ALA A 2 21.70 -55.31 -19.92
C ALA A 2 22.10 -56.34 -18.86
N VAL A 3 23.39 -56.50 -18.57
CA VAL A 3 23.88 -57.52 -17.64
C VAL A 3 24.91 -56.96 -16.67
N GLY A 4 24.74 -57.24 -15.38
CA GLY A 4 25.74 -57.06 -14.34
C GLY A 4 26.57 -58.34 -14.20
N PRO A 5 27.88 -58.33 -14.54
CA PRO A 5 28.72 -59.51 -14.45
C PRO A 5 28.94 -59.93 -12.99
N ALA A 6 29.07 -61.23 -12.75
CA ALA A 6 29.41 -61.73 -11.42
C ALA A 6 30.90 -61.55 -11.10
N GLY A 7 31.72 -61.27 -12.11
CA GLY A 7 33.13 -60.96 -11.92
C GLY A 7 33.87 -60.55 -13.18
N TRP A 8 35.15 -60.27 -13.02
CA TRP A 8 36.06 -59.85 -14.08
C TRP A 8 37.35 -60.67 -14.06
N SER A 9 37.84 -61.02 -15.24
CA SER A 9 39.15 -61.66 -15.39
C SER A 9 40.29 -60.68 -15.08
N SER A 10 41.49 -61.20 -14.90
CA SER A 10 42.71 -60.40 -14.72
C SER A 10 43.06 -59.53 -15.94
N ARG A 11 42.37 -59.73 -17.06
CA ARG A 11 42.49 -58.95 -18.30
C ARG A 11 41.30 -58.01 -18.52
N GLY A 12 40.40 -57.87 -17.55
CA GLY A 12 39.22 -57.03 -17.64
C GLY A 12 38.08 -57.62 -18.48
N ALA A 13 38.05 -58.94 -18.71
CA ALA A 13 36.93 -59.57 -19.42
C ALA A 13 35.80 -59.94 -18.43
N PRO A 14 34.52 -59.66 -18.76
CA PRO A 14 33.39 -59.94 -17.87
C PRO A 14 33.06 -61.43 -17.81
N LEU A 15 32.76 -61.91 -16.60
CA LEU A 15 32.49 -63.31 -16.26
C LEU A 15 31.04 -63.51 -15.79
N THR A 16 30.45 -64.64 -16.16
CA THR A 16 29.14 -65.05 -15.64
C THR A 16 29.26 -65.56 -14.20
N CYS A 17 28.12 -65.73 -13.51
CA CYS A 17 28.12 -66.36 -12.19
C CYS A 17 28.69 -67.78 -12.24
N THR A 18 28.38 -68.56 -13.27
CA THR A 18 28.90 -69.91 -13.47
C THR A 18 30.40 -69.92 -13.72
N GLU A 19 30.91 -69.05 -14.59
CA GLU A 19 32.35 -68.96 -14.84
C GLU A 19 33.12 -68.53 -13.59
N SER A 20 32.60 -67.55 -12.87
CA SER A 20 33.23 -67.06 -11.66
C SER A 20 33.19 -68.13 -10.56
N ALA A 21 32.09 -68.87 -10.39
CA ALA A 21 32.00 -70.01 -9.48
C ALA A 21 32.98 -71.14 -9.88
N VAL A 22 33.10 -71.46 -11.17
CA VAL A 22 34.07 -72.45 -11.67
C VAL A 22 35.50 -71.98 -11.39
N ALA A 23 35.83 -70.70 -11.64
CA ALA A 23 37.15 -70.16 -11.36
C ALA A 23 37.51 -70.25 -9.87
N ILE A 24 36.60 -69.87 -8.99
CA ILE A 24 36.79 -69.94 -7.53
C ILE A 24 36.95 -71.39 -7.07
N GLY A 25 36.09 -72.30 -7.55
CA GLY A 25 36.17 -73.72 -7.22
C GLY A 25 37.48 -74.36 -7.71
N LEU A 26 37.92 -74.06 -8.92
CA LEU A 26 39.18 -74.55 -9.48
C LEU A 26 40.42 -73.99 -8.77
N ALA A 27 40.38 -72.74 -8.33
CA ALA A 27 41.43 -72.15 -7.51
C ALA A 27 41.56 -72.87 -6.15
N ASN A 28 40.42 -73.07 -5.47
CA ASN A 28 40.38 -73.84 -4.22
C ASN A 28 40.87 -75.28 -4.41
N TRP A 29 40.50 -75.91 -5.53
CA TRP A 29 40.98 -77.24 -5.86
C TRP A 29 42.47 -77.28 -6.13
N ALA A 30 43.02 -76.33 -6.88
CA ALA A 30 44.45 -76.21 -7.15
C ALA A 30 45.25 -76.15 -5.84
N ASN A 31 44.77 -75.35 -4.87
CA ASN A 31 45.37 -75.25 -3.53
C ASN A 31 45.38 -76.57 -2.79
N LYS A 32 44.22 -77.23 -2.74
CA LYS A 32 44.06 -78.52 -2.05
C LYS A 32 44.90 -79.64 -2.70
N ASN A 33 45.22 -79.50 -4.00
CA ASN A 33 45.86 -80.53 -4.81
C ASN A 33 47.29 -80.20 -5.24
N LEU A 34 47.90 -79.13 -4.74
CA LEU A 34 49.28 -78.77 -5.07
C LEU A 34 50.26 -79.91 -4.79
N ARG A 35 50.15 -80.53 -3.60
CA ARG A 35 50.98 -81.68 -3.21
C ARG A 35 50.72 -82.92 -4.07
N TRP A 36 49.48 -83.15 -4.47
CA TRP A 36 49.12 -84.24 -5.38
C TRP A 36 49.75 -84.01 -6.75
N HIS A 37 49.68 -82.79 -7.28
CA HIS A 37 50.28 -82.44 -8.57
C HIS A 37 51.80 -82.63 -8.54
N GLN A 38 52.49 -82.13 -7.51
CA GLN A 38 53.93 -82.33 -7.33
C GLN A 38 54.30 -83.82 -7.26
N ALA A 39 53.49 -84.63 -6.58
CA ALA A 39 53.67 -86.09 -6.57
C ALA A 39 53.48 -86.71 -7.96
N MET A 40 52.51 -86.25 -8.76
CA MET A 40 52.30 -86.72 -10.13
C MET A 40 53.41 -86.28 -11.09
N VAL A 41 53.98 -85.09 -10.91
CA VAL A 41 55.19 -84.66 -11.64
C VAL A 41 56.37 -85.57 -11.27
N THR A 42 56.58 -85.82 -9.98
CA THR A 42 57.63 -86.73 -9.48
C THR A 42 57.44 -88.13 -10.05
N ARG A 43 56.21 -88.65 -10.05
CA ARG A 43 55.84 -89.93 -10.67
C ARG A 43 56.25 -89.98 -12.15
N ASN A 44 55.93 -88.94 -12.91
CA ASN A 44 56.28 -88.89 -14.34
C ASN A 44 57.79 -88.84 -14.56
N VAL A 45 58.53 -88.14 -13.70
CA VAL A 45 60.01 -88.16 -13.72
C VAL A 45 60.53 -89.56 -13.39
N CYS A 46 59.99 -90.23 -12.37
CA CYS A 46 60.34 -91.61 -12.03
C CYS A 46 60.07 -92.58 -13.19
N PHE A 47 58.92 -92.46 -13.87
CA PHE A 47 58.66 -93.28 -15.06
C PHE A 47 59.56 -92.93 -16.24
N GLY A 48 59.88 -91.64 -16.44
CA GLY A 48 60.87 -91.22 -17.44
C GLY A 48 62.25 -91.82 -17.17
N LEU A 49 62.70 -91.83 -15.92
CA LEU A 49 63.95 -92.47 -15.49
C LEU A 49 63.87 -94.00 -15.63
N PHE A 50 62.73 -94.62 -15.31
CA PHE A 50 62.50 -96.05 -15.55
C PHE A 50 62.73 -96.40 -17.03
N PHE A 51 62.11 -95.68 -17.96
CA PHE A 51 62.31 -95.93 -19.40
C PHE A 51 63.74 -95.57 -19.86
N GLY A 52 64.28 -94.44 -19.40
CA GLY A 52 65.63 -94.00 -19.75
C GLY A 52 66.71 -95.00 -19.32
N PHE A 53 66.73 -95.39 -18.04
CA PHE A 53 67.64 -96.42 -17.55
C PHE A 53 67.33 -97.81 -18.12
N GLY A 54 66.06 -98.07 -18.47
CA GLY A 54 65.67 -99.26 -19.21
C GLY A 54 66.40 -99.39 -20.55
N VAL A 55 66.58 -98.28 -21.28
CA VAL A 55 67.37 -98.28 -22.53
C VAL A 55 68.87 -98.50 -22.24
N PHE A 56 69.42 -97.86 -21.19
CA PHE A 56 70.82 -98.04 -20.80
C PHE A 56 71.14 -99.42 -20.18
N SER A 57 70.12 -100.21 -19.84
CA SER A 57 70.29 -101.57 -19.32
C SER A 57 71.01 -102.52 -20.29
N LEU A 58 71.02 -102.19 -21.59
CA LEU A 58 71.78 -102.91 -22.61
C LEU A 58 73.31 -102.86 -22.38
N PHE A 59 73.80 -101.86 -21.65
CA PHE A 59 75.24 -101.67 -21.40
C PHE A 59 75.70 -102.23 -20.05
N SER A 60 74.81 -102.31 -19.05
CA SER A 60 75.12 -102.86 -17.73
C SER A 60 73.85 -103.23 -16.96
N SER A 61 73.89 -104.37 -16.27
CA SER A 61 72.82 -104.85 -15.40
C SER A 61 72.54 -103.91 -14.21
N PHE A 62 73.50 -103.06 -13.84
CA PHE A 62 73.31 -102.01 -12.82
C PHE A 62 72.18 -101.03 -13.19
N TRP A 63 72.09 -100.62 -14.46
CA TRP A 63 71.05 -99.70 -14.94
C TRP A 63 69.65 -100.34 -14.93
N LEU A 64 69.58 -101.66 -15.13
CA LEU A 64 68.32 -102.41 -15.04
C LEU A 64 67.74 -102.36 -13.62
N LEU A 65 68.59 -102.52 -12.60
CA LEU A 65 68.17 -102.41 -11.20
C LEU A 65 67.66 -101.00 -10.87
N LEU A 66 68.39 -99.98 -11.34
CA LEU A 66 67.99 -98.58 -11.15
C LEU A 66 66.66 -98.26 -11.86
N SER A 67 66.45 -98.80 -13.07
CA SER A 67 65.17 -98.71 -13.79
C SER A 67 64.03 -99.24 -12.92
N PHE A 68 64.09 -100.51 -12.49
CA PHE A 68 63.03 -101.11 -11.67
C PHE A 68 62.76 -100.34 -10.37
N LEU A 69 63.81 -99.85 -9.68
CA LEU A 69 63.64 -99.03 -8.48
C LEU A 69 62.78 -97.79 -8.76
N PHE A 70 63.10 -97.02 -9.80
CA PHE A 70 62.31 -95.85 -10.19
C PHE A 70 60.91 -96.23 -10.69
N GLY A 71 60.76 -97.40 -11.34
CA GLY A 71 59.47 -97.95 -11.75
C GLY A 71 58.55 -98.26 -10.56
N PHE A 72 59.06 -98.93 -9.52
CA PHE A 72 58.31 -99.24 -8.30
C PHE A 72 57.99 -97.99 -7.49
N ILE A 73 58.91 -97.03 -7.37
CA ILE A 73 58.64 -95.74 -6.72
C ILE A 73 57.53 -94.99 -7.48
N GLY A 74 57.60 -94.95 -8.81
CA GLY A 74 56.56 -94.37 -9.66
C GLY A 74 55.20 -95.04 -9.47
N LEU A 75 55.15 -96.37 -9.45
CA LEU A 75 53.92 -97.14 -9.21
C LEU A 75 53.36 -96.90 -7.80
N GLY A 76 54.20 -96.85 -6.78
CA GLY A 76 53.81 -96.56 -5.41
C GLY A 76 53.19 -95.16 -5.26
N ILE A 77 53.75 -94.15 -5.93
CA ILE A 77 53.17 -92.80 -5.97
C ILE A 77 51.82 -92.80 -6.72
N HIS A 78 51.72 -93.55 -7.83
CA HIS A 78 50.49 -93.65 -8.62
C HIS A 78 49.31 -94.22 -7.82
N LEU A 79 49.55 -95.27 -7.03
CA LEU A 79 48.52 -95.96 -6.26
C LEU A 79 48.16 -95.26 -4.94
N SER A 80 49.09 -94.50 -4.35
CA SER A 80 48.89 -93.89 -3.02
C SER A 80 48.35 -92.46 -3.03
N LYS A 81 48.35 -91.78 -4.18
CA LYS A 81 47.97 -90.36 -4.29
C LYS A 81 46.81 -90.16 -5.25
N HIS A 82 45.65 -89.81 -4.70
CA HIS A 82 44.47 -89.42 -5.46
C HIS A 82 44.20 -87.91 -5.34
N PRO A 83 43.61 -87.28 -6.37
CA PRO A 83 43.18 -85.89 -6.26
C PRO A 83 42.03 -85.78 -5.26
N LYS A 84 42.03 -84.72 -4.46
CA LYS A 84 40.91 -84.33 -3.61
C LYS A 84 39.79 -83.74 -4.46
N GLU A 85 38.57 -83.83 -3.93
CA GLU A 85 37.34 -83.30 -4.51
C GLU A 85 37.35 -81.78 -4.69
N VAL A 86 36.55 -81.31 -5.66
CA VAL A 86 36.27 -79.88 -5.90
C VAL A 86 34.90 -79.57 -5.31
N ALA A 87 34.80 -78.46 -4.58
CA ALA A 87 33.51 -77.89 -4.22
C ALA A 87 33.36 -76.55 -4.94
N PHE A 88 32.22 -76.35 -5.62
CA PHE A 88 31.91 -75.11 -6.33
C PHE A 88 30.93 -74.26 -5.51
N PRO A 89 31.10 -72.93 -5.50
CA PRO A 89 30.08 -72.01 -4.98
C PRO A 89 28.72 -72.21 -5.67
N THR A 90 27.63 -71.90 -4.96
CA THR A 90 26.31 -71.79 -5.58
C THR A 90 26.17 -70.49 -6.35
N VAL A 91 25.28 -70.50 -7.33
CA VAL A 91 25.05 -69.38 -8.26
C VAL A 91 23.59 -68.96 -8.23
N ALA A 92 23.34 -67.69 -8.54
CA ALA A 92 21.99 -67.16 -8.74
C ALA A 92 21.99 -66.10 -9.85
N ILE A 93 20.84 -65.91 -10.49
CA ILE A 93 20.60 -64.84 -11.46
C ILE A 93 19.29 -64.15 -11.07
N THR A 94 19.32 -62.82 -10.98
CA THR A 94 18.14 -61.99 -10.78
C THR A 94 17.83 -61.19 -12.04
N SER A 95 16.55 -61.07 -12.39
CA SER A 95 16.10 -60.06 -13.36
C SER A 95 15.51 -58.87 -12.63
N HIS A 96 15.79 -57.67 -13.14
CA HIS A 96 15.27 -56.42 -12.63
C HIS A 96 14.39 -55.76 -13.68
N GLY A 97 13.25 -55.26 -13.24
CA GLY A 97 12.35 -54.47 -14.06
C GLY A 97 12.66 -52.98 -14.05
N TRP A 98 11.98 -52.26 -14.94
CA TRP A 98 12.07 -50.81 -15.06
C TRP A 98 10.70 -50.21 -14.81
N ALA A 99 10.65 -49.11 -14.08
CA ALA A 99 9.50 -48.22 -14.03
C ALA A 99 9.73 -47.04 -14.97
N LYS A 100 8.67 -46.55 -15.62
CA LYS A 100 8.73 -45.48 -16.61
C LYS A 100 8.08 -44.21 -16.09
N PHE A 101 8.81 -43.10 -16.17
CA PHE A 101 8.27 -41.75 -16.03
C PHE A 101 8.45 -41.01 -17.37
N GLY A 102 7.36 -40.91 -18.14
CA GLY A 102 7.43 -40.39 -19.51
C GLY A 102 8.29 -41.28 -20.42
N SER A 103 9.38 -40.73 -20.96
CA SER A 103 10.36 -41.47 -21.78
C SER A 103 11.54 -42.02 -20.98
N ILE A 104 11.60 -41.78 -19.67
CA ILE A 104 12.76 -42.07 -18.83
C ILE A 104 12.51 -43.36 -18.04
N ASN A 105 13.50 -44.26 -18.07
CA ASN A 105 13.46 -45.55 -17.39
C ASN A 105 14.21 -45.48 -16.06
N HIS A 106 13.60 -45.98 -15.00
CA HIS A 106 14.18 -46.09 -13.66
C HIS A 106 14.30 -47.56 -13.26
N LEU A 107 15.51 -47.97 -12.86
CA LEU A 107 15.77 -49.34 -12.44
C LEU A 107 15.12 -49.58 -11.07
N ILE A 108 14.33 -50.63 -10.96
CA ILE A 108 13.65 -50.96 -9.70
C ILE A 108 14.62 -51.69 -8.78
N SER A 109 14.60 -51.29 -7.52
CA SER A 109 15.40 -51.89 -6.46
C SER A 109 14.50 -52.36 -5.32
N PRO A 110 14.61 -53.61 -4.88
CA PRO A 110 13.89 -54.12 -3.70
C PRO A 110 14.45 -53.55 -2.38
N SER A 111 15.57 -52.85 -2.42
CA SER A 111 16.22 -52.33 -1.21
C SER A 111 15.54 -51.05 -0.72
N VAL A 112 15.03 -51.12 0.51
CA VAL A 112 14.44 -49.97 1.21
C VAL A 112 15.42 -48.82 1.34
N SER A 113 16.74 -49.05 1.43
CA SER A 113 17.71 -47.96 1.66
C SER A 113 18.07 -47.12 0.42
N GLN A 114 17.72 -47.59 -0.79
CA GLN A 114 18.18 -47.00 -2.05
C GLN A 114 17.05 -46.32 -2.87
N GLY A 115 15.82 -46.36 -2.35
CA GLY A 115 14.65 -45.67 -2.91
C GLY A 115 14.69 -44.14 -2.83
N ILE A 116 13.77 -43.49 -3.54
CA ILE A 116 13.58 -42.03 -3.52
C ILE A 116 12.36 -41.70 -2.66
N ASP A 117 12.55 -40.92 -1.59
CA ASP A 117 11.43 -40.39 -0.80
C ASP A 117 10.84 -39.16 -1.48
N MET A 118 9.52 -39.10 -1.60
CA MET A 118 8.81 -37.98 -2.19
C MET A 118 7.61 -37.58 -1.33
N SER A 119 7.38 -36.28 -1.25
CA SER A 119 6.23 -35.66 -0.61
C SER A 119 5.47 -34.88 -1.68
N VAL A 120 4.25 -35.31 -2.00
CA VAL A 120 3.46 -34.76 -3.10
C VAL A 120 2.09 -34.35 -2.58
N TYR A 121 1.64 -33.16 -2.96
CA TYR A 121 0.27 -32.72 -2.70
C TYR A 121 -0.71 -33.55 -3.53
N CYS A 122 -1.75 -34.06 -2.87
CA CYS A 122 -2.84 -34.78 -3.51
C CYS A 122 -3.64 -33.88 -4.47
N THR A 123 -4.59 -34.51 -5.16
CA THR A 123 -5.56 -33.81 -6.02
C THR A 123 -6.30 -32.73 -5.21
N ILE A 124 -6.32 -31.51 -5.73
CA ILE A 124 -7.05 -30.39 -5.15
C ILE A 124 -8.49 -30.43 -5.66
N ASP A 125 -9.47 -30.19 -4.81
CA ASP A 125 -10.86 -30.15 -5.23
C ASP A 125 -11.11 -29.01 -6.25
N GLU A 126 -11.99 -29.27 -7.21
CA GLU A 126 -12.37 -28.27 -8.20
C GLU A 126 -13.26 -27.20 -7.56
N ARG A 127 -12.98 -25.93 -7.90
CA ARG A 127 -13.80 -24.80 -7.45
C ARG A 127 -15.16 -24.84 -8.15
N SER A 128 -16.24 -24.71 -7.39
CA SER A 128 -17.58 -24.47 -7.95
C SER A 128 -17.68 -23.03 -8.47
N SER A 129 -18.12 -22.86 -9.72
CA SER A 129 -18.40 -21.52 -10.28
C SER A 129 -19.49 -20.80 -9.50
N HIS A 130 -19.31 -19.49 -9.29
CA HIS A 130 -20.29 -18.67 -8.60
C HIS A 130 -21.54 -18.47 -9.46
N LYS A 131 -22.72 -18.53 -8.83
CA LYS A 131 -24.01 -18.24 -9.47
C LYS A 131 -24.66 -17.07 -8.75
N SER A 132 -24.49 -15.88 -9.32
CA SER A 132 -25.00 -14.63 -8.73
C SER A 132 -26.52 -14.65 -8.50
N PHE A 133 -27.26 -15.30 -9.41
CA PHE A 133 -28.73 -15.37 -9.39
C PHE A 133 -29.34 -16.20 -8.24
N ASP A 134 -28.57 -17.10 -7.61
CA ASP A 134 -29.09 -18.00 -6.57
C ASP A 134 -29.31 -17.28 -5.21
N HIS A 135 -28.96 -15.99 -5.12
CA HIS A 135 -28.94 -15.22 -3.87
C HIS A 135 -29.73 -13.89 -3.94
N ILE A 136 -30.65 -13.77 -4.91
CA ILE A 136 -31.41 -12.53 -5.24
C ILE A 136 -32.46 -12.15 -4.16
N GLU A 137 -32.94 -13.11 -3.38
CA GLU A 137 -34.21 -12.97 -2.64
C GLU A 137 -34.18 -12.05 -1.40
N SER A 138 -33.04 -11.50 -0.97
CA SER A 138 -33.00 -10.67 0.25
C SER A 138 -31.87 -9.62 0.36
N ASN A 139 -31.81 -8.54 -0.45
CA ASN A 139 -31.07 -7.33 -0.02
C ASN A 139 -31.37 -5.99 -0.72
N GLN A 140 -31.01 -4.91 -0.01
CA GLN A 140 -31.40 -3.48 -0.16
C GLN A 140 -30.60 -2.64 -1.18
N LEU A 141 -29.54 -3.17 -1.77
CA LEU A 141 -28.71 -2.50 -2.79
C LEU A 141 -28.54 -3.46 -3.95
N ARG A 142 -29.37 -3.27 -4.98
CA ARG A 142 -29.28 -3.96 -6.27
C ARG A 142 -28.60 -3.05 -7.27
N ASN A 143 -27.85 -3.61 -8.21
CA ASN A 143 -27.43 -2.85 -9.37
C ASN A 143 -28.66 -2.62 -10.26
N SER A 144 -29.32 -1.46 -10.13
CA SER A 144 -30.49 -1.12 -10.95
C SER A 144 -30.13 -0.48 -12.30
N ALA A 145 -28.84 -0.25 -12.56
CA ALA A 145 -28.38 0.58 -13.67
C ALA A 145 -28.02 -0.21 -14.94
N ASN A 146 -27.76 -1.51 -14.85
CA ASN A 146 -27.43 -2.38 -15.98
C ASN A 146 -28.40 -3.57 -16.04
N ASP A 147 -28.71 -4.07 -17.24
CA ASP A 147 -29.62 -5.20 -17.57
C ASP A 147 -29.34 -6.55 -16.84
N ASP A 148 -28.40 -6.58 -15.90
CA ASP A 148 -27.94 -7.77 -15.18
C ASP A 148 -28.43 -7.70 -13.72
N ASP A 149 -29.72 -8.01 -13.52
CA ASP A 149 -30.46 -8.07 -12.23
C ASP A 149 -29.91 -9.13 -11.23
N SER A 150 -28.74 -9.69 -11.53
CA SER A 150 -28.13 -10.83 -10.86
C SER A 150 -27.21 -10.47 -9.70
N LEU A 151 -26.70 -9.23 -9.66
CA LEU A 151 -25.71 -8.78 -8.68
C LEU A 151 -26.37 -8.18 -7.43
N SER A 152 -25.94 -8.64 -6.26
CA SER A 152 -26.43 -8.17 -4.96
C SER A 152 -25.35 -8.28 -3.87
N ILE A 153 -25.57 -7.60 -2.73
CA ILE A 153 -24.68 -7.75 -1.56
C ILE A 153 -24.71 -9.19 -1.04
N THR A 154 -25.87 -9.86 -1.03
CA THR A 154 -25.99 -11.26 -0.62
C THR A 154 -25.21 -12.19 -1.55
N SER A 155 -25.26 -11.97 -2.86
CA SER A 155 -24.47 -12.76 -3.81
C SER A 155 -22.96 -12.51 -3.65
N LEU A 156 -22.53 -11.29 -3.32
CA LEU A 156 -21.13 -10.96 -3.03
C LEU A 156 -20.63 -11.62 -1.73
N GLN A 157 -21.46 -11.63 -0.68
CA GLN A 157 -21.15 -12.29 0.59
C GLN A 157 -21.09 -13.82 0.43
N ALA A 158 -22.00 -14.39 -0.36
CA ALA A 158 -21.97 -15.81 -0.70
C ALA A 158 -20.70 -16.18 -1.47
N LEU A 159 -20.29 -15.35 -2.44
CA LEU A 159 -19.00 -15.50 -3.13
C LEU A 159 -17.85 -15.48 -2.14
N LEU A 160 -17.76 -14.46 -1.28
CA LEU A 160 -16.70 -14.35 -0.28
C LEU A 160 -16.61 -15.61 0.61
N THR A 161 -17.76 -16.06 1.12
CA THR A 161 -17.83 -17.26 1.98
C THR A 161 -17.38 -18.51 1.22
N SER A 162 -17.80 -18.66 -0.04
CA SER A 162 -17.39 -19.76 -0.90
C SER A 162 -15.88 -19.77 -1.13
N GLU A 163 -15.28 -18.60 -1.41
CA GLU A 163 -13.84 -18.50 -1.65
C GLU A 163 -13.00 -18.67 -0.38
N GLU A 164 -13.49 -18.22 0.78
CA GLU A 164 -12.86 -18.50 2.08
C GLU A 164 -12.83 -20.01 2.36
N ASN A 165 -13.95 -20.70 2.13
CA ASN A 165 -14.02 -22.16 2.27
C ASN A 165 -13.11 -22.88 1.28
N TYR A 166 -13.05 -22.40 0.03
CA TYR A 166 -12.18 -22.96 -0.99
C TYR A 166 -10.70 -22.78 -0.62
N LEU A 167 -10.30 -21.58 -0.17
CA LEU A 167 -8.95 -21.30 0.31
C LEU A 167 -8.57 -22.21 1.49
N GLU A 168 -9.48 -22.42 2.44
CA GLU A 168 -9.27 -23.35 3.55
C GLU A 168 -9.08 -24.79 3.05
N GLY A 169 -9.90 -25.22 2.08
CA GLY A 169 -9.76 -26.51 1.40
C GLY A 169 -8.40 -26.70 0.74
N VAL A 170 -7.96 -25.73 -0.07
CA VAL A 170 -6.63 -25.75 -0.72
C VAL A 170 -5.51 -25.79 0.32
N THR A 171 -5.63 -25.02 1.40
CA THR A 171 -4.63 -24.98 2.48
C THR A 171 -4.51 -26.31 3.20
N LYS A 172 -5.62 -27.05 3.35
CA LYS A 172 -5.69 -28.36 4.00
C LYS A 172 -5.43 -29.54 3.07
N THR A 173 -5.06 -29.28 1.81
CA THR A 173 -4.75 -30.35 0.84
C THR A 173 -3.76 -31.34 1.43
N GLU A 174 -4.13 -32.62 1.42
CA GLU A 174 -3.30 -33.69 1.98
C GLU A 174 -1.97 -33.79 1.22
N ILE A 175 -0.88 -33.93 1.98
CA ILE A 175 0.44 -34.28 1.44
C ILE A 175 0.61 -35.78 1.63
N ARG A 176 0.79 -36.49 0.53
CA ARG A 176 1.09 -37.92 0.55
C ARG A 176 2.59 -38.13 0.48
N ASP A 177 3.13 -38.69 1.55
CA ASP A 177 4.51 -39.16 1.60
C ASP A 177 4.58 -40.61 1.11
N PHE A 178 5.47 -40.87 0.17
CA PHE A 178 5.74 -42.22 -0.30
C PHE A 178 7.18 -42.36 -0.78
N ARG A 179 7.68 -43.60 -0.70
CA ARG A 179 8.99 -43.97 -1.20
C ARG A 179 8.85 -44.75 -2.50
N LEU A 180 9.46 -44.27 -3.57
CA LEU A 180 9.60 -45.02 -4.80
C LEU A 180 10.74 -46.02 -4.67
N ASN A 181 10.45 -47.28 -4.98
CA ASN A 181 11.43 -48.38 -4.98
C ASN A 181 12.28 -48.39 -6.26
N VAL A 182 12.77 -47.21 -6.66
CA VAL A 182 13.72 -47.05 -7.77
C VAL A 182 15.09 -46.69 -7.24
N LEU A 183 16.13 -47.06 -7.98
CA LEU A 183 17.50 -46.72 -7.62
C LEU A 183 17.72 -45.20 -7.74
N ASP A 184 18.20 -44.57 -6.67
CA ASP A 184 18.52 -43.14 -6.70
C ASP A 184 19.56 -42.80 -7.79
N PRO A 185 19.52 -41.58 -8.37
CA PRO A 185 20.38 -41.22 -9.50
C PRO A 185 21.89 -41.38 -9.25
N ASN A 186 22.35 -41.16 -8.01
CA ASN A 186 23.76 -41.24 -7.67
C ASN A 186 24.23 -42.70 -7.61
N THR A 187 23.47 -43.56 -6.95
CA THR A 187 23.76 -45.01 -6.88
C THR A 187 23.59 -45.65 -8.25
N ALA A 188 22.57 -45.24 -9.01
CA ALA A 188 22.38 -45.65 -10.39
C ALA A 188 23.57 -45.27 -11.27
N GLY A 189 24.19 -44.11 -11.05
CA GLY A 189 25.38 -43.67 -11.78
C GLY A 189 26.57 -44.58 -11.50
N LYS A 190 26.80 -44.92 -10.23
CA LYS A 190 27.86 -45.85 -9.82
C LYS A 190 27.63 -47.26 -10.35
N LEU A 191 26.38 -47.74 -10.36
CA LEU A 191 26.06 -49.06 -10.90
C LEU A 191 26.29 -49.13 -12.41
N GLY A 192 26.08 -48.03 -13.14
CA GLY A 192 26.22 -47.95 -14.59
C GLY A 192 27.58 -48.39 -15.13
N ASP A 193 28.66 -48.19 -14.36
CA ASP A 193 30.02 -48.60 -14.74
C ASP A 193 30.21 -50.11 -14.81
N TYR A 194 29.32 -50.89 -14.16
CA TYR A 194 29.39 -52.34 -14.12
C TYR A 194 28.45 -53.00 -15.15
N ILE A 195 27.50 -52.26 -15.71
CA ILE A 195 26.52 -52.79 -16.64
C ILE A 195 27.13 -52.90 -18.04
N ILE A 196 27.01 -54.08 -18.64
CA ILE A 196 27.35 -54.29 -20.04
C ILE A 196 26.12 -54.61 -20.87
N THR A 197 26.02 -54.03 -22.06
CA THR A 197 24.84 -54.12 -22.95
C THR A 197 24.83 -55.38 -23.81
N ASN A 198 26.00 -55.95 -24.10
CA ASN A 198 26.15 -57.12 -24.95
C ASN A 198 27.10 -58.12 -24.29
N PHE A 199 26.54 -59.04 -23.53
CA PHE A 199 27.31 -60.16 -23.00
C PHE A 199 27.70 -61.12 -24.14
N PRO A 200 28.95 -61.63 -24.21
CA PRO A 200 29.38 -62.50 -25.30
C PRO A 200 28.47 -63.72 -25.46
N THR A 201 28.05 -64.04 -26.69
CA THR A 201 27.17 -65.19 -26.99
C THR A 201 27.75 -66.53 -26.50
N SER A 202 29.08 -66.66 -26.50
CA SER A 202 29.80 -67.82 -25.95
C SER A 202 29.57 -68.02 -24.44
N ALA A 203 29.22 -66.96 -23.71
CA ALA A 203 28.91 -67.03 -22.29
C ALA A 203 27.48 -67.52 -22.00
N ASN A 204 26.53 -67.34 -22.93
CA ASN A 204 25.16 -67.81 -22.71
C ASN A 204 25.13 -69.33 -22.51
N LEU A 205 26.04 -70.06 -23.16
CA LEU A 205 26.22 -71.49 -22.99
C LEU A 205 26.62 -71.89 -21.56
N SER A 206 27.26 -71.00 -20.79
CA SER A 206 27.66 -71.26 -19.40
C SER A 206 26.54 -70.98 -18.40
N ILE A 207 25.48 -70.26 -18.76
CA ILE A 207 24.32 -69.97 -17.88
C ILE A 207 23.06 -70.76 -18.26
N ASN A 208 23.06 -71.42 -19.43
CA ASN A 208 22.00 -72.33 -19.84
C ASN A 208 21.76 -73.39 -18.75
N SER A 209 20.55 -73.44 -18.20
CA SER A 209 20.05 -74.27 -17.07
C SER A 209 19.84 -73.55 -15.73
N ILE A 210 20.35 -72.33 -15.54
CA ILE A 210 20.10 -71.57 -14.32
C ILE A 210 18.72 -70.90 -14.40
N LYS A 211 17.90 -71.06 -13.37
CA LYS A 211 16.62 -70.33 -13.31
C LYS A 211 16.88 -68.88 -12.92
N VAL A 212 16.25 -67.97 -13.64
CA VAL A 212 16.23 -66.55 -13.30
C VAL A 212 15.16 -66.33 -12.23
N THR A 213 15.53 -65.58 -11.19
CA THR A 213 14.56 -65.07 -10.21
C THR A 213 14.09 -63.72 -10.69
N ASP A 214 12.80 -63.60 -10.98
CA ASP A 214 12.22 -62.30 -11.29
C ASP A 214 12.01 -61.55 -9.98
N LEU A 215 12.75 -60.46 -9.79
CA LEU A 215 12.58 -59.61 -8.62
C LEU A 215 11.27 -58.85 -8.77
N ASP A 216 10.25 -59.40 -8.08
CA ASP A 216 8.90 -58.93 -7.83
C ASP A 216 8.24 -58.08 -8.93
N THR A 217 7.53 -58.77 -9.84
CA THR A 217 6.47 -58.19 -10.68
C THR A 217 5.52 -57.29 -9.88
N LYS A 218 5.27 -57.64 -8.62
CA LYS A 218 4.45 -56.86 -7.69
C LYS A 218 5.08 -55.51 -7.33
N ILE A 219 6.37 -55.44 -7.02
CA ILE A 219 7.07 -54.18 -6.70
C ILE A 219 7.14 -53.30 -7.95
N ILE A 220 7.36 -53.91 -9.12
CA ILE A 220 7.36 -53.20 -10.41
C ILE A 220 5.99 -52.55 -10.65
N GLN A 221 4.92 -53.32 -10.52
CA GLN A 221 3.56 -52.81 -10.71
C GLN A 221 3.24 -51.70 -9.70
N GLN A 222 3.53 -51.89 -8.41
CA GLN A 222 3.30 -50.88 -7.37
C GLN A 222 4.07 -49.58 -7.62
N THR A 223 5.34 -49.69 -8.05
CA THR A 223 6.18 -48.53 -8.35
C THR A 223 5.65 -47.78 -9.57
N GLN A 224 5.24 -48.50 -10.62
CA GLN A 224 4.63 -47.90 -11.80
C GLN A 224 3.30 -47.21 -11.46
N GLU A 225 2.43 -47.85 -10.67
CA GLU A 225 1.17 -47.28 -10.20
C GLU A 225 1.38 -45.98 -9.39
N GLN A 226 2.42 -45.92 -8.56
CA GLN A 226 2.78 -44.70 -7.81
C GLN A 226 3.27 -43.58 -8.74
N ILE A 227 4.10 -43.89 -9.73
CA ILE A 227 4.60 -42.93 -10.72
C ILE A 227 3.44 -42.41 -11.58
N ASP A 228 2.55 -43.29 -12.02
CA ASP A 228 1.37 -42.92 -12.83
C ASP A 228 0.37 -42.10 -12.00
N TRP A 229 0.14 -42.46 -10.74
CA TRP A 229 -0.65 -41.65 -9.81
C TRP A 229 -0.06 -40.24 -9.66
N PHE A 230 1.24 -40.12 -9.38
CA PHE A 230 1.92 -38.84 -9.25
C PHE A 230 1.77 -38.00 -10.52
N ARG A 231 2.01 -38.60 -11.68
CA ARG A 231 1.87 -37.94 -12.98
C ARG A 231 0.45 -37.41 -13.20
N ASN A 232 -0.56 -38.21 -12.87
CA ASN A 232 -1.96 -37.83 -13.02
C ASN A 232 -2.35 -36.70 -12.08
N VAL A 233 -1.94 -36.76 -10.81
CA VAL A 233 -2.19 -35.70 -9.81
C VAL A 233 -1.49 -34.40 -10.21
N SER A 234 -0.22 -34.45 -10.58
CA SER A 234 0.54 -33.27 -10.99
C SER A 234 -0.07 -32.62 -12.22
N ARG A 235 -0.48 -33.41 -13.23
CA ARG A 235 -1.15 -32.89 -14.42
C ARG A 235 -2.50 -32.27 -14.09
N TYR A 236 -3.32 -32.97 -13.31
CA TYR A 236 -4.64 -32.48 -12.91
C TYR A 236 -4.53 -31.15 -12.16
N ASN A 237 -3.67 -31.06 -11.15
CA ASN A 237 -3.48 -29.84 -10.37
C ASN A 237 -2.97 -28.68 -11.25
N ASN A 238 -1.98 -28.93 -12.12
CA ASN A 238 -1.48 -27.91 -13.04
C ASN A 238 -2.56 -27.40 -14.00
N ASP A 239 -3.36 -28.30 -14.58
CA ASP A 239 -4.46 -27.94 -15.46
C ASP A 239 -5.58 -27.19 -14.70
N LEU A 240 -5.78 -27.49 -13.40
CA LEU A 240 -6.77 -26.85 -12.54
C LEU A 240 -6.39 -25.41 -12.17
N PHE A 241 -5.12 -25.13 -11.91
CA PHE A 241 -4.66 -23.82 -11.43
C PHE A 241 -5.11 -22.66 -12.33
N GLU A 242 -4.83 -22.77 -13.64
CA GLU A 242 -5.21 -21.73 -14.60
C GLU A 242 -6.73 -21.55 -14.70
N ARG A 243 -7.48 -22.66 -14.64
CA ARG A 243 -8.95 -22.62 -14.68
C ARG A 243 -9.54 -21.93 -13.45
N VAL A 244 -9.05 -22.25 -12.26
CA VAL A 244 -9.55 -21.68 -11.00
C VAL A 244 -9.26 -20.19 -10.92
N ILE A 245 -8.03 -19.76 -11.23
CA ILE A 245 -7.67 -18.34 -11.23
C ILE A 245 -8.50 -17.57 -12.26
N SER A 246 -8.64 -18.11 -13.48
CA SER A 246 -9.47 -17.48 -14.52
C SER A 246 -10.93 -17.37 -14.10
N SER A 247 -11.49 -18.41 -13.47
CA SER A 247 -12.86 -18.42 -12.97
C SER A 247 -13.08 -17.43 -11.83
N LEU A 248 -12.13 -17.32 -10.89
CA LEU A 248 -12.18 -16.34 -9.80
C LEU A 248 -12.18 -14.91 -10.33
N ILE A 249 -11.28 -14.59 -11.26
CA ILE A 249 -11.23 -13.26 -11.90
C ILE A 249 -12.54 -12.95 -12.62
N SER A 250 -13.08 -13.94 -13.35
CA SER A 250 -14.37 -13.82 -14.04
C SER A 250 -15.53 -13.56 -13.07
N ASP A 251 -15.55 -14.21 -11.91
CA ASP A 251 -16.62 -14.08 -10.92
C ASP A 251 -16.53 -12.76 -10.13
N ILE A 252 -15.32 -12.21 -9.92
CA ILE A 252 -15.09 -10.94 -9.20
C ILE A 252 -15.33 -9.72 -10.10
N SER A 253 -14.98 -9.81 -11.39
CA SER A 253 -15.00 -8.68 -12.34
C SER A 253 -16.35 -7.92 -12.41
N PRO A 254 -17.53 -8.59 -12.47
CA PRO A 254 -18.81 -7.91 -12.46
C PRO A 254 -19.05 -7.03 -11.22
N TYR A 255 -18.59 -7.46 -10.04
CA TYR A 255 -18.70 -6.67 -8.80
C TYR A 255 -17.75 -5.47 -8.79
N GLN A 256 -16.57 -5.60 -9.41
CA GLN A 256 -15.65 -4.46 -9.61
C GLN A 256 -16.29 -3.39 -10.49
N ILE A 257 -16.91 -3.80 -11.60
CA ILE A 257 -17.64 -2.90 -12.49
C ILE A 257 -18.80 -2.24 -11.75
N TRP A 258 -19.55 -3.00 -10.95
CA TRP A 258 -20.63 -2.45 -10.14
C TRP A 258 -20.14 -1.43 -9.11
N SER A 259 -19.06 -1.72 -8.40
CA SER A 259 -18.45 -0.78 -7.44
C SER A 259 -17.98 0.50 -8.13
N GLN A 260 -17.37 0.40 -9.31
CA GLN A 260 -16.95 1.55 -10.11
C GLN A 260 -18.13 2.41 -10.57
N SER A 261 -19.23 1.78 -11.01
CA SER A 261 -20.46 2.48 -11.38
C SER A 261 -21.02 3.28 -10.19
N LEU A 262 -21.04 2.70 -9.00
CA LEU A 262 -21.49 3.39 -7.77
C LEU A 262 -20.56 4.53 -7.36
N HIS A 263 -19.26 4.40 -7.62
CA HIS A 263 -18.30 5.49 -7.42
C HIS A 263 -18.64 6.69 -8.31
N GLU A 264 -18.83 6.45 -9.60
CA GLU A 264 -19.16 7.49 -10.58
C GLU A 264 -20.52 8.15 -10.29
N GLU A 265 -21.53 7.36 -9.94
CA GLU A 265 -22.85 7.86 -9.55
C GLU A 265 -22.76 8.68 -8.25
N GLY A 266 -22.04 8.18 -7.24
CA GLY A 266 -21.84 8.88 -5.98
C GLY A 266 -21.13 10.22 -6.15
N LEU A 267 -20.12 10.29 -7.02
CA LEU A 267 -19.46 11.56 -7.39
C LEU A 267 -20.41 12.51 -8.12
N ASN A 268 -21.21 12.00 -9.05
CA ASN A 268 -22.16 12.81 -9.81
C ASN A 268 -23.26 13.40 -8.90
N HIS A 269 -23.86 12.59 -8.04
CA HIS A 269 -24.85 13.05 -7.07
C HIS A 269 -24.26 14.05 -6.07
N SER A 270 -23.04 13.80 -5.59
CA SER A 270 -22.33 14.75 -4.73
C SER A 270 -22.15 16.10 -5.42
N LYS A 271 -21.75 16.08 -6.70
CA LYS A 271 -21.61 17.29 -7.51
C LYS A 271 -22.94 18.03 -7.67
N ILE A 272 -24.02 17.33 -8.01
CA ILE A 272 -25.36 17.94 -8.17
C ILE A 272 -25.81 18.63 -6.89
N VAL A 273 -25.64 17.98 -5.73
CA VAL A 273 -26.02 18.57 -4.44
C VAL A 273 -25.17 19.79 -4.10
N LEU A 274 -23.86 19.74 -4.35
CA LEU A 274 -22.96 20.86 -4.11
C LEU A 274 -23.24 22.03 -5.05
N ASP A 275 -23.46 21.77 -6.34
CA ASP A 275 -23.81 22.78 -7.34
C ASP A 275 -25.15 23.44 -6.98
N SER A 276 -26.15 22.65 -6.55
CA SER A 276 -27.44 23.18 -6.07
C SER A 276 -27.29 24.04 -4.81
N THR A 277 -26.43 23.63 -3.88
CA THR A 277 -26.15 24.40 -2.66
C THR A 277 -25.46 25.72 -3.00
N GLN A 278 -24.47 25.70 -3.90
CA GLN A 278 -23.81 26.90 -4.40
C GLN A 278 -24.79 27.84 -5.10
N GLN A 279 -25.66 27.31 -5.96
CA GLN A 279 -26.70 28.10 -6.62
C GLN A 279 -27.67 28.75 -5.61
N GLY A 280 -27.99 28.07 -4.52
CA GLY A 280 -28.79 28.63 -3.41
C GLY A 280 -28.10 29.81 -2.72
N TRP A 281 -26.79 29.71 -2.49
CA TRP A 281 -25.97 30.82 -1.97
C TRP A 281 -25.92 31.99 -2.96
N ASP A 282 -25.60 31.73 -4.23
CA ASP A 282 -25.51 32.76 -5.27
C ASP A 282 -26.84 33.54 -5.41
N ASN A 283 -27.98 32.83 -5.39
CA ASN A 283 -29.30 33.45 -5.43
C ASN A 283 -29.59 34.32 -4.20
N SER A 284 -29.10 33.91 -3.02
CA SER A 284 -29.27 34.67 -1.78
C SER A 284 -28.44 35.96 -1.81
N THR A 285 -27.18 35.89 -2.26
CA THR A 285 -26.30 37.07 -2.41
C THR A 285 -26.86 38.04 -3.45
N ASN A 286 -27.31 37.54 -4.62
CA ASN A 286 -27.99 38.36 -5.63
C ASN A 286 -29.27 39.00 -5.09
N GLY A 287 -30.03 38.29 -4.25
CA GLY A 287 -31.22 38.82 -3.58
C GLY A 287 -30.89 39.95 -2.61
N VAL A 288 -29.79 39.84 -1.86
CA VAL A 288 -29.29 40.91 -0.97
C VAL A 288 -28.85 42.13 -1.77
N ASP A 289 -28.13 41.94 -2.87
CA ASP A 289 -27.69 43.03 -3.75
C ASP A 289 -28.90 43.80 -4.33
N ALA A 290 -29.92 43.08 -4.80
CA ALA A 290 -31.15 43.69 -5.29
C ALA A 290 -31.93 44.44 -4.18
N ALA A 291 -31.94 43.89 -2.96
CA ALA A 291 -32.58 44.53 -1.81
C ALA A 291 -31.83 45.80 -1.37
N GLU A 292 -30.49 45.78 -1.36
CA GLU A 292 -29.64 46.95 -1.10
C GLU A 292 -29.96 48.06 -2.11
N ASP A 293 -29.93 47.76 -3.41
CA ASP A 293 -30.25 48.71 -4.49
C ASP A 293 -31.66 49.30 -4.36
N ALA A 294 -32.66 48.46 -4.05
CA ALA A 294 -34.04 48.91 -3.88
C ALA A 294 -34.18 49.84 -2.67
N LEU A 295 -33.54 49.52 -1.55
CA LEU A 295 -33.54 50.36 -0.35
C LEU A 295 -32.78 51.67 -0.57
N GLU A 296 -31.64 51.65 -1.28
CA GLU A 296 -30.92 52.87 -1.65
C GLU A 296 -31.79 53.81 -2.51
N ARG A 297 -32.51 53.27 -3.49
CA ARG A 297 -33.47 54.03 -4.32
C ARG A 297 -34.63 54.58 -3.49
N SER A 298 -35.16 53.79 -2.55
CA SER A 298 -36.23 54.25 -1.64
C SER A 298 -35.76 55.43 -0.78
N VAL A 299 -34.58 55.32 -0.17
CA VAL A 299 -33.98 56.41 0.63
C VAL A 299 -33.74 57.66 -0.24
N ALA A 300 -33.31 57.49 -1.49
CA ALA A 300 -33.13 58.61 -2.42
C ALA A 300 -34.46 59.29 -2.76
N ALA A 301 -35.52 58.53 -3.03
CA ALA A 301 -36.85 59.05 -3.33
C ALA A 301 -37.47 59.80 -2.15
N ASP A 302 -37.39 59.24 -0.94
CA ASP A 302 -37.88 59.90 0.28
C ASP A 302 -37.18 61.23 0.51
N ILE A 303 -35.87 61.30 0.24
CA ILE A 303 -35.09 62.53 0.40
C ILE A 303 -35.45 63.59 -0.62
N ILE A 304 -35.64 63.22 -1.88
CA ILE A 304 -36.12 64.15 -2.91
C ILE A 304 -37.48 64.71 -2.49
N THR A 305 -38.38 63.86 -2.01
CA THR A 305 -39.73 64.25 -1.57
C THR A 305 -39.68 65.22 -0.37
N GLN A 306 -38.80 64.95 0.60
CA GLN A 306 -38.61 65.85 1.76
C GLN A 306 -37.92 67.16 1.36
N GLN A 307 -36.96 67.15 0.44
CA GLN A 307 -36.32 68.36 -0.08
C GLN A 307 -37.32 69.25 -0.82
N GLU A 308 -38.16 68.69 -1.69
CA GLU A 308 -39.23 69.42 -2.36
C GLU A 308 -40.22 70.03 -1.35
N THR A 309 -40.53 69.31 -0.27
CA THR A 309 -41.43 69.81 0.77
C THR A 309 -40.83 71.00 1.52
N ILE A 310 -39.56 70.92 1.91
CA ILE A 310 -38.81 72.02 2.55
C ILE A 310 -38.75 73.24 1.63
N GLN A 311 -38.51 73.03 0.32
CA GLN A 311 -38.44 74.11 -0.65
C GLN A 311 -39.80 74.78 -0.86
N ARG A 312 -40.90 74.02 -0.96
CA ARG A 312 -42.27 74.57 -1.03
C ARG A 312 -42.65 75.34 0.23
N ASP A 313 -42.27 74.85 1.40
CA ASP A 313 -42.52 75.54 2.67
C ASP A 313 -41.72 76.85 2.77
N MET A 314 -40.50 76.89 2.23
CA MET A 314 -39.70 78.11 2.09
C MET A 314 -40.38 79.11 1.14
N GLU A 315 -40.78 78.68 -0.05
CA GLU A 315 -41.44 79.54 -1.04
C GLU A 315 -42.72 80.15 -0.48
N ARG A 316 -43.54 79.36 0.23
CA ARG A 316 -44.74 79.85 0.94
C ARG A 316 -44.40 80.82 2.07
N ALA A 317 -43.29 80.61 2.78
CA ALA A 317 -42.87 81.53 3.84
C ALA A 317 -42.36 82.86 3.27
N GLU A 318 -41.60 82.84 2.16
CA GLU A 318 -41.17 84.03 1.44
C GLU A 318 -42.35 84.79 0.83
N GLU A 319 -43.34 84.08 0.28
CA GLU A 319 -44.55 84.66 -0.28
C GLU A 319 -45.39 85.33 0.82
N LYS A 320 -45.58 84.69 1.98
CA LYS A 320 -46.25 85.33 3.14
C LYS A 320 -45.53 86.58 3.65
N ILE A 321 -44.21 86.64 3.56
CA ILE A 321 -43.44 87.85 3.93
C ILE A 321 -43.64 88.95 2.88
N ARG A 322 -43.69 88.60 1.59
CA ARG A 322 -43.99 89.54 0.48
C ARG A 322 -45.43 90.04 0.49
N GLU A 323 -46.39 89.18 0.80
CA GLU A 323 -47.81 89.55 0.88
C GLU A 323 -48.06 90.52 2.04
N LYS A 324 -47.33 90.34 3.15
CA LYS A 324 -47.34 91.27 4.30
C LYS A 324 -46.38 92.45 4.15
N GLU A 325 -45.68 92.57 3.03
CA GLU A 325 -44.70 93.63 2.80
C GLU A 325 -45.37 95.01 2.84
N ALA A 326 -46.51 95.17 2.16
CA ALA A 326 -47.26 96.42 2.18
C ALA A 326 -47.80 96.76 3.58
N GLU A 327 -48.19 95.77 4.39
CA GLU A 327 -48.71 95.98 5.74
C GLU A 327 -47.57 96.34 6.72
N ILE A 328 -46.43 95.66 6.63
CA ILE A 328 -45.23 95.96 7.43
C ILE A 328 -44.64 97.32 7.04
N GLU A 329 -44.60 97.65 5.74
CA GLU A 329 -44.09 98.91 5.23
C GLU A 329 -45.04 100.07 5.62
N PHE A 330 -46.36 99.87 5.55
CA PHE A 330 -47.35 100.82 6.04
C PHE A 330 -47.26 101.04 7.55
N GLU A 331 -47.13 99.97 8.34
CA GLU A 331 -47.02 100.09 9.80
C GLU A 331 -45.68 100.72 10.23
N ASN A 332 -44.60 100.46 9.50
CA ASN A 332 -43.30 101.11 9.67
C ASN A 332 -43.33 102.59 9.28
N VAL A 333 -43.97 102.94 8.16
CA VAL A 333 -44.16 104.34 7.73
C VAL A 333 -45.01 105.09 8.76
N ARG A 334 -46.12 104.51 9.22
CA ARG A 334 -46.99 105.12 10.24
C ARG A 334 -46.26 105.34 11.57
N LYS A 335 -45.49 104.35 12.05
CA LYS A 335 -44.65 104.50 13.26
C LYS A 335 -43.54 105.50 13.06
N LYS A 336 -42.93 105.56 11.87
CA LYS A 336 -41.91 106.56 11.52
C LYS A 336 -42.51 107.96 11.53
N GLU A 337 -43.68 108.16 10.95
CA GLU A 337 -44.40 109.44 10.98
C GLU A 337 -44.79 109.86 12.42
N GLU A 338 -45.29 108.94 13.25
CA GLU A 338 -45.57 109.21 14.68
C GLU A 338 -44.31 109.64 15.45
N LEU A 339 -43.19 108.97 15.21
CA LEU A 339 -41.91 109.28 15.87
C LEU A 339 -41.29 110.58 15.33
N GLU A 340 -41.44 110.89 14.03
CA GLU A 340 -41.03 112.17 13.43
C GLU A 340 -41.88 113.33 13.97
N HIS A 341 -43.19 113.13 14.15
CA HIS A 341 -44.07 114.11 14.78
C HIS A 341 -43.70 114.36 16.25
N GLN A 342 -43.33 113.31 17.00
CA GLN A 342 -42.78 113.46 18.35
C GLN A 342 -41.46 114.24 18.38
N ILE A 343 -40.57 114.05 17.39
CA ILE A 343 -39.33 114.85 17.28
C ILE A 343 -39.64 116.32 17.05
N LEU A 344 -40.63 116.63 16.20
CA LEU A 344 -41.10 117.99 15.94
C LEU A 344 -41.68 118.64 17.20
N GLU A 345 -42.52 117.94 17.94
CA GLU A 345 -43.09 118.42 19.21
C GLU A 345 -42.02 118.66 20.29
N LEU A 346 -41.08 117.72 20.45
CA LEU A 346 -39.95 117.88 21.38
C LEU A 346 -39.07 119.06 20.97
N GLY A 347 -38.82 119.26 19.67
CA GLY A 347 -38.10 120.42 19.15
C GLY A 347 -38.82 121.75 19.44
N ALA A 348 -40.15 121.77 19.36
CA ALA A 348 -40.94 122.93 19.73
C ALA A 348 -40.88 123.21 21.25
N GLN A 349 -40.90 122.18 22.09
CA GLN A 349 -40.77 122.31 23.54
C GLN A 349 -39.40 122.84 23.96
N VAL A 350 -38.30 122.36 23.35
CA VAL A 350 -36.95 122.91 23.60
C VAL A 350 -36.92 124.40 23.31
N ASN A 351 -37.53 124.85 22.21
CA ASN A 351 -37.59 126.27 21.85
C ASN A 351 -38.45 127.11 22.83
N LEU A 352 -39.53 126.53 23.37
CA LEU A 352 -40.39 127.20 24.35
C LEU A 352 -39.67 127.41 25.69
N VAL A 353 -38.99 126.37 26.19
CA VAL A 353 -38.19 126.44 27.43
C VAL A 353 -37.03 127.43 27.26
N ASN A 354 -36.37 127.46 26.11
CA ASN A 354 -35.34 128.47 25.80
C ASN A 354 -35.88 129.90 25.92
N ARG A 355 -37.09 130.17 25.39
CA ARG A 355 -37.74 131.49 25.53
C ARG A 355 -38.06 131.80 26.99
N GLN A 356 -38.54 130.82 27.77
CA GLN A 356 -38.83 131.02 29.20
C GLN A 356 -37.57 131.34 30.00
N VAL A 357 -36.46 130.62 29.79
CA VAL A 357 -35.15 130.92 30.40
C VAL A 357 -34.74 132.35 30.10
N THR A 358 -34.86 132.76 28.83
CA THR A 358 -34.50 134.12 28.38
C THR A 358 -35.38 135.18 29.04
N ASN A 359 -36.69 134.93 29.15
CA ASN A 359 -37.65 135.83 29.79
C ASN A 359 -37.41 135.99 31.31
N ILE A 360 -37.08 134.90 32.01
CA ILE A 360 -36.81 134.92 33.45
C ILE A 360 -35.53 135.70 33.75
N GLN A 361 -34.49 135.55 32.91
CA GLN A 361 -33.25 136.31 33.03
C GLN A 361 -33.44 137.83 32.78
N ALA A 362 -34.46 138.22 32.02
CA ALA A 362 -34.75 139.61 31.67
C ALA A 362 -35.49 140.40 32.77
N ILE A 363 -35.95 139.77 33.85
CA ILE A 363 -36.65 140.46 34.95
C ILE A 363 -35.64 141.32 35.75
N PRO A 364 -35.83 142.67 35.83
CA PRO A 364 -34.86 143.59 36.42
C PRO A 364 -35.00 143.62 37.95
N ILE A 365 -34.39 142.64 38.61
CA ILE A 365 -34.30 142.60 40.07
C ILE A 365 -32.88 143.03 40.45
N ASN A 366 -32.74 144.11 41.21
CA ASN A 366 -31.44 144.56 41.69
C ASN A 366 -30.93 143.65 42.80
N LYS A 367 -29.63 143.42 42.83
CA LYS A 367 -28.97 142.52 43.79
C LYS A 367 -29.08 143.01 45.25
N THR A 368 -29.31 144.30 45.46
CA THR A 368 -29.45 144.96 46.78
C THR A 368 -30.61 145.97 46.78
N ILE A 369 -31.19 146.23 47.96
CA ILE A 369 -32.25 147.22 48.21
C ILE A 369 -31.69 148.33 49.10
N GLU A 370 -31.93 149.59 48.73
CA GLU A 370 -31.53 150.77 49.52
C GLU A 370 -32.68 151.34 50.36
N LEU A 371 -32.39 151.69 51.60
CA LEU A 371 -33.31 152.34 52.54
C LEU A 371 -32.72 153.69 52.97
N MET A 372 -33.54 154.75 52.97
CA MET A 372 -33.13 156.13 53.31
C MET A 372 -33.83 156.62 54.58
N THR A 373 -33.07 157.24 55.48
CA THR A 373 -33.61 157.91 56.69
C THR A 373 -33.08 159.35 56.77
N ALA A 374 -33.87 160.28 57.31
CA ALA A 374 -33.55 161.72 57.34
C ALA A 374 -33.65 162.31 58.76
N TYR A 375 -32.71 163.18 59.14
CA TYR A 375 -32.70 163.89 60.44
C TYR A 375 -32.13 165.32 60.31
N GLY A 376 -32.45 166.24 61.23
CA GLY A 376 -32.10 167.68 61.15
C GLY A 376 -30.97 168.12 62.09
N LEU A 377 -30.17 169.13 61.70
CA LEU A 377 -29.03 169.68 62.45
C LEU A 377 -29.03 171.23 62.45
N THR A 378 -28.64 171.85 63.57
CA THR A 378 -28.57 173.32 63.78
C THR A 378 -27.24 173.75 64.42
N ARG A 379 -26.64 174.88 64.00
CA ARG A 379 -25.40 175.49 64.56
C ARG A 379 -25.38 177.03 64.48
N GLY A 380 -24.68 177.75 65.37
CA GLY A 380 -24.55 179.23 65.36
C GLY A 380 -23.37 179.84 66.16
N GLY A 381 -23.15 181.17 66.06
CA GLY A 381 -22.47 181.99 67.09
C GLY A 381 -21.62 183.24 66.71
N ALA A 382 -22.14 184.44 67.07
CA ALA A 382 -21.55 185.75 67.49
C ALA A 382 -20.76 186.70 66.53
N GLY A 383 -21.30 187.93 66.37
CA GLY A 383 -20.68 189.14 65.80
C GLY A 383 -20.82 189.27 64.28
N ASP A 384 -21.80 190.04 63.78
CA ASP A 384 -22.11 190.21 62.34
C ASP A 384 -22.26 188.91 61.51
N SER A 385 -22.94 187.88 62.02
CA SER A 385 -23.13 186.63 61.26
C SER A 385 -24.45 185.88 61.57
N ALA A 386 -25.04 185.31 60.52
CA ALA A 386 -26.36 184.67 60.45
C ALA A 386 -26.44 183.26 61.07
N VAL A 387 -27.67 182.82 61.44
CA VAL A 387 -28.01 181.44 61.86
C VAL A 387 -28.52 180.65 60.65
N THR A 388 -28.06 179.40 60.48
CA THR A 388 -28.50 178.47 59.43
C THR A 388 -28.86 177.09 59.99
N SER A 389 -29.93 176.51 59.44
CA SER A 389 -30.44 175.15 59.75
C SER A 389 -30.43 174.29 58.48
N SER A 390 -30.03 173.00 58.58
CA SER A 390 -30.04 172.07 57.45
C SER A 390 -30.54 170.65 57.83
N VAL A 391 -31.06 169.92 56.85
CA VAL A 391 -31.52 168.53 56.99
C VAL A 391 -30.50 167.60 56.31
N HIS A 392 -30.17 166.47 56.95
CA HIS A 392 -29.29 165.43 56.41
C HIS A 392 -30.04 164.11 56.22
N LYS A 393 -29.59 163.31 55.25
CA LYS A 393 -30.17 162.02 54.85
C LYS A 393 -29.05 160.97 54.78
N GLU A 394 -29.26 159.80 55.38
CA GLU A 394 -28.34 158.64 55.32
C GLU A 394 -29.02 157.44 54.66
N HIS A 395 -28.24 156.68 53.88
CA HIS A 395 -28.70 155.51 53.12
C HIS A 395 -27.98 154.23 53.58
N TYR A 396 -28.71 153.10 53.71
CA TYR A 396 -28.17 151.76 53.99
C TYR A 396 -28.62 150.77 52.90
N SER A 397 -27.74 149.82 52.50
CA SER A 397 -28.03 148.78 51.49
C SER A 397 -28.08 147.37 52.10
N ILE A 398 -29.11 146.57 51.78
CA ILE A 398 -29.25 145.14 52.17
C ILE A 398 -29.38 144.22 50.94
N PRO A 399 -29.01 142.92 51.01
CA PRO A 399 -29.15 141.96 49.91
C PRO A 399 -30.62 141.70 49.54
N ASN A 400 -30.92 141.57 48.24
CA ASN A 400 -32.28 141.33 47.75
C ASN A 400 -32.57 139.83 47.57
N PRO A 401 -33.41 139.20 48.42
CA PRO A 401 -33.75 137.77 48.31
C PRO A 401 -34.46 137.41 47.00
N ALA A 402 -35.09 138.37 46.30
CA ALA A 402 -35.73 138.11 45.01
C ALA A 402 -34.70 137.79 43.89
N TRP A 403 -33.45 138.25 44.00
CA TRP A 403 -32.40 137.96 43.02
C TRP A 403 -31.95 136.50 43.07
N SER A 404 -31.75 135.96 44.28
CA SER A 404 -31.36 134.56 44.49
C SER A 404 -32.42 133.58 44.00
N THR A 405 -33.71 133.89 44.19
CA THR A 405 -34.81 133.05 43.71
C THR A 405 -34.87 133.00 42.18
N ARG A 406 -34.61 134.13 41.51
CA ARG A 406 -34.54 134.19 40.04
C ARG A 406 -33.45 133.29 39.47
N GLU A 407 -32.24 133.32 40.06
CA GLU A 407 -31.12 132.47 39.64
C GLU A 407 -31.42 130.97 39.79
N ALA A 408 -32.07 130.56 40.91
CA ALA A 408 -32.46 129.17 41.11
C ALA A 408 -33.49 128.67 40.08
N ILE A 409 -34.46 129.51 39.71
CA ILE A 409 -35.46 129.18 38.69
C ILE A 409 -34.81 129.02 37.30
N VAL A 410 -33.82 129.86 36.97
CA VAL A 410 -33.07 129.75 35.71
C VAL A 410 -32.31 128.42 35.62
N GLN A 411 -31.71 127.94 36.71
CA GLN A 411 -31.02 126.65 36.70
C GLN A 411 -31.98 125.46 36.53
N LEU A 412 -33.16 125.49 37.18
CA LEU A 412 -34.18 124.45 37.00
C LEU A 412 -34.65 124.36 35.54
N ALA A 413 -34.93 125.51 34.91
CA ALA A 413 -35.36 125.55 33.51
C ALA A 413 -34.28 125.06 32.52
N LYS A 414 -32.99 125.26 32.82
CA LYS A 414 -31.88 124.68 32.03
C LYS A 414 -31.79 123.15 32.19
N GLY A 415 -32.03 122.62 33.39
CA GLY A 415 -32.07 121.17 33.62
C GLY A 415 -33.22 120.49 32.87
N GLU A 416 -34.39 121.14 32.82
CA GLU A 416 -35.55 120.65 32.06
C GLU A 416 -35.28 120.61 30.55
N GLN A 417 -34.53 121.59 30.03
CA GLN A 417 -34.11 121.63 28.63
C GLN A 417 -33.21 120.45 28.22
N GLU A 418 -32.22 120.08 29.04
CA GLU A 418 -31.31 118.96 28.75
C GLU A 418 -32.05 117.62 28.70
N MET A 419 -33.00 117.39 29.61
CA MET A 419 -33.82 116.17 29.64
C MET A 419 -34.66 116.02 28.35
N ILE A 420 -35.18 117.11 27.80
CA ILE A 420 -35.99 117.09 26.57
C ILE A 420 -35.09 116.78 25.35
N ILE A 421 -33.87 117.30 25.31
CA ILE A 421 -32.89 117.02 24.24
C ILE A 421 -32.48 115.54 24.23
N GLU A 422 -32.31 114.93 25.41
CA GLU A 422 -31.96 113.52 25.52
C GLU A 422 -33.10 112.60 25.05
N LYS A 423 -34.35 112.95 25.39
CA LYS A 423 -35.55 112.28 24.84
C LYS A 423 -35.59 112.35 23.32
N GLN A 424 -35.25 113.50 22.72
CA GLN A 424 -35.22 113.65 21.26
C GLN A 424 -34.20 112.71 20.58
N ARG A 425 -33.01 112.52 21.17
CA ARG A 425 -31.99 111.58 20.64
C ARG A 425 -32.44 110.12 20.69
N PHE A 426 -33.12 109.71 21.76
CA PHE A 426 -33.63 108.35 21.91
C PHE A 426 -34.67 108.00 20.81
N VAL A 427 -35.62 108.91 20.56
CA VAL A 427 -36.63 108.77 19.50
C VAL A 427 -35.98 108.68 18.10
N THR A 428 -34.91 109.45 17.85
CA THR A 428 -34.18 109.42 16.57
C THR A 428 -33.49 108.06 16.32
N THR A 429 -33.08 107.37 17.40
CA THR A 429 -32.41 106.06 17.30
C THR A 429 -33.41 104.94 17.00
N GLN A 430 -34.65 105.05 17.48
CA GLN A 430 -35.72 104.09 17.17
C GLN A 430 -36.10 104.11 15.69
N ILE A 431 -36.10 105.28 15.04
CA ILE A 431 -36.37 105.41 13.59
C ILE A 431 -35.36 104.60 12.76
N LYS A 432 -34.07 104.64 13.10
CA LYS A 432 -33.03 103.86 12.40
C LYS A 432 -33.18 102.34 12.54
N GLN A 433 -33.79 101.84 13.62
CA GLN A 433 -33.97 100.40 13.82
C GLN A 433 -35.12 99.82 12.98
N ILE A 434 -36.12 100.64 12.66
CA ILE A 434 -37.29 100.28 11.85
C ILE A 434 -36.88 100.07 10.38
N GLU A 435 -35.94 100.87 9.86
CA GLU A 435 -35.51 100.83 8.46
C GLU A 435 -34.78 99.53 8.04
N GLY A 436 -34.32 98.69 8.99
CA GLY A 436 -33.51 97.47 8.71
C GLY A 436 -34.13 96.13 9.16
N MET A 437 -35.45 96.04 9.35
CA MET A 437 -36.11 94.84 9.91
C MET A 437 -36.36 93.72 8.86
N LYS A 438 -36.68 94.11 7.62
CA LYS A 438 -37.01 93.19 6.52
C LYS A 438 -35.84 92.29 6.09
N GLU A 439 -34.65 92.89 5.93
CA GLU A 439 -33.44 92.17 5.51
C GLU A 439 -33.04 91.07 6.51
N ARG A 440 -33.22 91.31 7.81
CA ARG A 440 -32.90 90.34 8.87
C ARG A 440 -33.89 89.16 8.93
N MET A 441 -35.17 89.37 8.61
CA MET A 441 -36.15 88.27 8.54
C MET A 441 -35.83 87.33 7.37
N MET A 442 -35.49 87.87 6.20
CA MET A 442 -35.12 87.08 5.02
C MET A 442 -33.85 86.26 5.25
N GLU A 443 -32.85 86.83 5.93
CA GLU A 443 -31.59 86.12 6.20
C GLU A 443 -31.78 84.96 7.19
N ASN A 444 -32.58 85.14 8.25
CA ASN A 444 -32.89 84.08 9.20
C ASN A 444 -33.64 82.90 8.56
N LEU A 445 -34.52 83.17 7.58
CA LEU A 445 -35.22 82.13 6.83
C LEU A 445 -34.26 81.30 5.97
N ARG A 446 -33.31 81.96 5.28
CA ARG A 446 -32.27 81.28 4.50
C ARG A 446 -31.37 80.40 5.36
N LEU A 447 -30.95 80.90 6.53
CA LEU A 447 -30.15 80.14 7.48
C LEU A 447 -30.88 78.89 7.99
N LYS A 448 -32.16 79.03 8.35
CA LYS A 448 -32.98 77.90 8.83
C LYS A 448 -33.19 76.83 7.76
N ASN A 449 -33.35 77.22 6.49
CA ASN A 449 -33.46 76.28 5.37
C ASN A 449 -32.13 75.51 5.17
N LYS A 450 -31.00 76.23 5.18
CA LYS A 450 -29.67 75.60 5.06
C LYS A 450 -29.45 74.55 6.15
N GLU A 451 -29.80 74.86 7.39
CA GLU A 451 -29.68 73.91 8.50
C GLU A 451 -30.58 72.68 8.34
N GLN A 452 -31.81 72.84 7.84
CA GLN A 452 -32.72 71.72 7.57
C GLN A 452 -32.21 70.81 6.46
N LEU A 453 -31.66 71.36 5.38
CA LEU A 453 -31.05 70.59 4.29
C LEU A 453 -29.80 69.81 4.78
N GLU A 454 -28.95 70.43 5.58
CA GLU A 454 -27.77 69.75 6.16
C GLU A 454 -28.17 68.59 7.08
N ARG A 455 -29.21 68.76 7.91
CA ARG A 455 -29.74 67.67 8.77
C ARG A 455 -30.28 66.50 7.95
N LEU A 456 -30.96 66.80 6.85
CA LEU A 456 -31.56 65.81 5.95
C LEU A 456 -30.46 65.01 5.21
N GLU A 457 -29.40 65.69 4.76
CA GLU A 457 -28.23 65.02 4.18
C GLU A 457 -27.47 64.17 5.22
N GLY A 458 -27.41 64.63 6.47
CA GLY A 458 -26.90 63.83 7.58
C GLY A 458 -27.73 62.56 7.84
N SER A 459 -29.05 62.65 7.71
CA SER A 459 -29.95 61.49 7.81
C SER A 459 -29.76 60.49 6.68
N LYS A 460 -29.61 60.98 5.43
CA LYS A 460 -29.26 60.17 4.24
C LYS A 460 -28.05 59.28 4.49
N LYS A 461 -26.97 59.90 4.96
CA LYS A 461 -25.68 59.23 5.17
C LYS A 461 -25.79 58.16 6.24
N ARG A 462 -26.63 58.34 7.26
CA ARG A 462 -26.88 57.32 8.29
C ARG A 462 -27.70 56.15 7.76
N ALA A 463 -28.79 56.42 7.04
CA ALA A 463 -29.64 55.38 6.46
C ALA A 463 -28.87 54.50 5.46
N LEU A 464 -28.14 55.11 4.51
CA LEU A 464 -27.31 54.37 3.56
C LEU A 464 -26.19 53.57 4.24
N ARG A 465 -25.60 54.08 5.34
CA ARG A 465 -24.60 53.34 6.11
C ARG A 465 -25.19 52.12 6.80
N ALA A 466 -26.42 52.19 7.31
CA ALA A 466 -27.10 51.05 7.93
C ALA A 466 -27.39 49.95 6.90
N ILE A 467 -27.99 50.31 5.75
CA ILE A 467 -28.27 49.38 4.65
C ILE A 467 -26.98 48.66 4.19
N ARG A 468 -25.91 49.43 3.95
CA ARG A 468 -24.61 48.89 3.54
C ARG A 468 -23.94 48.03 4.60
N LYS A 469 -24.20 48.30 5.88
CA LYS A 469 -23.65 47.51 6.99
C LYS A 469 -24.32 46.13 7.00
N ASP A 470 -25.63 46.09 6.94
CA ASP A 470 -26.40 44.85 6.98
C ASP A 470 -26.11 43.98 5.74
N ALA A 471 -26.01 44.59 4.55
CA ALA A 471 -25.60 43.89 3.32
C ALA A 471 -24.17 43.33 3.40
N ARG A 472 -23.24 44.03 4.06
CA ARG A 472 -21.87 43.53 4.28
C ARG A 472 -21.82 42.37 5.26
N GLU A 473 -22.67 42.36 6.27
CA GLU A 473 -22.75 41.27 7.24
C GLU A 473 -23.17 39.96 6.56
N VAL A 474 -24.20 40.01 5.70
CA VAL A 474 -24.61 38.83 4.91
C VAL A 474 -23.51 38.37 3.95
N ARG A 475 -22.86 39.29 3.23
CA ARG A 475 -21.71 38.96 2.35
C ARG A 475 -20.49 38.43 3.12
N SER A 476 -20.33 38.79 4.40
CA SER A 476 -19.24 38.28 5.23
C SER A 476 -19.48 36.83 5.67
N LEU A 477 -20.74 36.44 5.89
CA LEU A 477 -21.11 35.05 6.18
C LEU A 477 -20.76 34.10 5.02
N GLU A 478 -20.88 34.56 3.77
CA GLU A 478 -20.45 33.81 2.58
C GLU A 478 -18.93 33.55 2.58
N LYS A 479 -18.13 34.54 3.00
CA LYS A 479 -16.66 34.45 3.04
C LYS A 479 -16.14 33.63 4.23
N GLU A 480 -16.82 33.65 5.37
CA GLU A 480 -16.48 32.82 6.53
C GLU A 480 -16.84 31.34 6.32
N ASN A 481 -17.66 31.03 5.30
CA ASN A 481 -18.18 29.69 5.02
C ASN A 481 -17.18 28.74 4.33
N VAL A 482 -15.95 29.16 4.02
CA VAL A 482 -14.99 28.34 3.25
C VAL A 482 -14.69 27.01 3.96
N GLN A 483 -14.45 27.02 5.27
CA GLN A 483 -14.20 25.80 6.04
C GLN A 483 -15.44 24.90 6.18
N MET A 484 -16.62 25.51 6.26
CA MET A 484 -17.88 24.77 6.35
C MET A 484 -18.29 24.16 5.00
N ASN A 485 -17.97 24.83 3.88
CA ASN A 485 -18.14 24.30 2.53
C ASN A 485 -17.21 23.12 2.25
N GLU A 486 -15.97 23.15 2.76
CA GLU A 486 -15.04 22.03 2.68
C GLU A 486 -15.59 20.80 3.43
N LEU A 487 -16.03 21.00 4.68
CA LEU A 487 -16.59 19.95 5.53
C LEU A 487 -17.92 19.40 4.99
N LEU A 488 -18.75 20.27 4.40
CA LEU A 488 -20.00 19.88 3.74
C LEU A 488 -19.71 19.10 2.45
N ARG A 489 -18.69 19.48 1.68
CA ARG A 489 -18.21 18.71 0.52
C ARG A 489 -17.74 17.33 0.94
N GLU A 490 -16.90 17.21 1.97
CA GLU A 490 -16.43 15.91 2.48
C GLU A 490 -17.59 15.04 2.96
N THR A 491 -18.53 15.62 3.72
CA THR A 491 -19.68 14.88 4.27
C THR A 491 -20.62 14.39 3.15
N VAL A 492 -20.94 15.26 2.19
CA VAL A 492 -21.80 14.90 1.03
C VAL A 492 -21.13 13.82 0.19
N MET A 493 -19.84 13.97 -0.12
CA MET A 493 -19.09 12.95 -0.86
C MET A 493 -19.05 11.62 -0.11
N SER A 494 -18.73 11.63 1.19
CA SER A 494 -18.69 10.42 1.99
C SER A 494 -20.04 9.71 2.07
N PHE A 495 -21.15 10.45 2.13
CA PHE A 495 -22.48 9.88 2.17
C PHE A 495 -22.81 9.15 0.86
N TRP A 496 -22.61 9.80 -0.29
CA TRP A 496 -22.92 9.21 -1.59
C TRP A 496 -21.95 8.11 -2.03
N LEU A 497 -20.69 8.14 -1.55
CA LEU A 497 -19.70 7.10 -1.82
C LEU A 497 -19.79 5.91 -0.86
N HIS A 498 -20.63 5.96 0.17
CA HIS A 498 -20.75 4.88 1.16
C HIS A 498 -21.04 3.49 0.54
N PRO A 499 -21.98 3.34 -0.43
CA PRO A 499 -22.23 2.05 -1.07
C PRO A 499 -21.02 1.52 -1.84
N HIS A 500 -20.28 2.41 -2.52
CA HIS A 500 -19.05 2.05 -3.22
C HIS A 500 -17.99 1.51 -2.25
N HIS A 501 -17.69 2.24 -1.17
CA HIS A 501 -16.72 1.80 -0.16
C HIS A 501 -17.13 0.48 0.50
N TYR A 502 -18.42 0.29 0.75
CA TYR A 502 -18.93 -0.96 1.28
C TYR A 502 -18.65 -2.14 0.34
N LEU A 503 -18.86 -1.98 -0.98
CA LEU A 503 -18.53 -3.01 -1.96
C LEU A 503 -17.01 -3.21 -2.14
N GLU A 504 -16.26 -2.12 -2.15
CA GLU A 504 -14.80 -2.12 -2.27
C GLU A 504 -14.15 -2.96 -1.16
N ASP A 505 -14.63 -2.86 0.08
CA ASP A 505 -14.14 -3.67 1.21
C ASP A 505 -14.27 -5.19 0.96
N TYR A 506 -15.40 -5.64 0.40
CA TYR A 506 -15.61 -7.05 0.06
C TYR A 506 -14.74 -7.48 -1.13
N ILE A 507 -14.64 -6.65 -2.16
CA ILE A 507 -13.80 -6.90 -3.34
C ILE A 507 -12.32 -6.98 -2.95
N SER A 508 -11.87 -6.14 -2.03
CA SER A 508 -10.52 -6.15 -1.49
C SER A 508 -10.20 -7.47 -0.78
N LYS A 509 -11.14 -7.98 0.05
CA LYS A 509 -11.00 -9.30 0.69
C LYS A 509 -10.92 -10.43 -0.33
N LEU A 510 -11.79 -10.42 -1.35
CA LEU A 510 -11.75 -11.38 -2.45
C LEU A 510 -10.42 -11.34 -3.21
N SER A 511 -9.89 -10.14 -3.46
CA SER A 511 -8.59 -9.95 -4.11
C SER A 511 -7.44 -10.53 -3.25
N SER A 512 -7.53 -10.39 -1.93
CA SER A 512 -6.57 -11.02 -1.01
C SER A 512 -6.67 -12.54 -1.04
N ILE A 513 -7.88 -13.11 -1.10
CA ILE A 513 -8.08 -14.56 -1.19
C ILE A 513 -7.51 -15.09 -2.50
N LEU A 514 -7.77 -14.43 -3.64
CA LEU A 514 -7.19 -14.75 -4.94
C LEU A 514 -5.65 -14.81 -4.85
N SER A 515 -5.02 -13.79 -4.26
CA SER A 515 -3.57 -13.75 -4.12
C SER A 515 -3.03 -14.88 -3.24
N ASN A 516 -3.74 -15.25 -2.17
CA ASN A 516 -3.36 -16.36 -1.30
C ASN A 516 -3.49 -17.72 -2.02
N ILE A 517 -4.56 -17.93 -2.78
CA ILE A 517 -4.77 -19.14 -3.59
C ILE A 517 -3.64 -19.27 -4.63
N ASP A 518 -3.33 -18.20 -5.35
CA ASP A 518 -2.26 -18.21 -6.36
C ASP A 518 -0.89 -18.53 -5.73
N ALA A 519 -0.58 -17.95 -4.57
CA ALA A 519 0.64 -18.26 -3.83
C ALA A 519 0.71 -19.74 -3.38
N LEU A 520 -0.41 -20.32 -2.94
CA LEU A 520 -0.49 -21.74 -2.59
C LEU A 520 -0.31 -22.63 -3.83
N PHE A 521 -0.95 -22.29 -4.95
CA PHE A 521 -0.77 -23.01 -6.21
C PHE A 521 0.67 -22.96 -6.70
N ALA A 522 1.34 -21.80 -6.61
CA ALA A 522 2.76 -21.68 -6.94
C ALA A 522 3.64 -22.57 -6.06
N ARG A 523 3.34 -22.66 -4.75
CA ARG A 523 4.05 -23.56 -3.82
C ARG A 523 3.84 -25.03 -4.16
N ILE A 524 2.60 -25.44 -4.44
CA ILE A 524 2.25 -26.81 -4.82
C ILE A 524 2.94 -27.19 -6.14
N LYS A 525 2.88 -26.29 -7.13
CA LYS A 525 3.57 -26.45 -8.42
C LYS A 525 5.07 -26.63 -8.23
N SER A 526 5.72 -25.77 -7.43
CA SER A 526 7.14 -25.89 -7.13
C SER A 526 7.51 -27.22 -6.47
N SER A 527 6.69 -27.73 -5.55
CA SER A 527 6.89 -29.05 -4.94
C SER A 527 6.78 -30.19 -5.96
N ASN A 528 5.77 -30.13 -6.83
CA ASN A 528 5.56 -31.13 -7.88
C ASN A 528 6.65 -31.08 -8.96
N ASP A 529 7.14 -29.88 -9.29
CA ASP A 529 8.24 -29.69 -10.24
C ASP A 529 9.55 -30.28 -9.69
N LEU A 530 9.83 -30.11 -8.39
CA LEU A 530 10.99 -30.73 -7.74
C LEU A 530 10.95 -32.27 -7.80
N ALA A 531 9.79 -32.87 -7.50
CA ALA A 531 9.59 -34.32 -7.61
C ALA A 531 9.73 -34.80 -9.07
N THR A 532 9.16 -34.04 -10.00
CA THR A 532 9.26 -34.28 -11.45
C THR A 532 10.72 -34.23 -11.92
N ASP A 533 11.49 -33.23 -11.51
CA ASP A 533 12.88 -33.07 -11.91
C ASP A 533 13.78 -34.16 -11.33
N THR A 534 13.47 -34.63 -10.13
CA THR A 534 14.13 -35.82 -9.55
C THR A 534 13.91 -37.05 -10.42
N LEU A 535 12.69 -37.26 -10.93
CA LEU A 535 12.36 -38.35 -11.85
C LEU A 535 12.85 -38.11 -13.29
N LYS A 536 13.14 -36.87 -13.69
CA LYS A 536 13.78 -36.62 -15.00
C LYS A 536 15.25 -37.02 -15.04
N ILE A 537 15.85 -37.35 -13.90
CA ILE A 537 17.26 -37.74 -13.83
C ILE A 537 17.33 -39.25 -13.60
N SER A 538 17.74 -39.98 -14.64
CA SER A 538 18.10 -41.41 -14.51
C SER A 538 19.38 -41.70 -15.29
N SER A 539 20.45 -41.99 -14.53
CA SER A 539 21.77 -42.33 -15.07
C SER A 539 21.81 -43.69 -15.80
N LEU A 540 20.80 -44.54 -15.57
CA LEU A 540 20.69 -45.87 -16.20
C LEU A 540 19.63 -45.94 -17.30
N SER A 541 18.93 -44.84 -17.62
CA SER A 541 17.83 -44.85 -18.58
C SER A 541 18.23 -45.39 -19.97
N LYS A 542 19.49 -45.22 -20.38
CA LYS A 542 20.07 -45.74 -21.63
C LYS A 542 20.04 -47.27 -21.76
N HIS A 543 19.82 -47.99 -20.66
CA HIS A 543 19.72 -49.45 -20.60
C HIS A 543 18.28 -49.94 -20.41
N GLY A 544 17.31 -49.03 -20.30
CA GLY A 544 15.97 -49.33 -19.80
C GLY A 544 15.01 -50.03 -20.76
N ASP A 545 15.39 -50.16 -22.03
CA ASP A 545 14.59 -50.90 -23.02
C ASP A 545 14.80 -52.43 -22.92
N ASP A 546 15.79 -52.85 -22.15
CA ASP A 546 16.17 -54.25 -21.95
C ASP A 546 15.99 -54.66 -20.48
N THR A 547 15.52 -55.88 -20.23
CA THR A 547 15.60 -56.46 -18.87
C THR A 547 17.06 -56.47 -18.38
N PHE A 548 17.28 -55.97 -17.16
CA PHE A 548 18.59 -55.99 -16.52
C PHE A 548 18.75 -57.29 -15.73
N TYR A 549 19.73 -58.12 -16.11
CA TYR A 549 20.05 -59.36 -15.39
C TYR A 549 21.30 -59.17 -14.55
N HIS A 550 21.26 -59.56 -13.29
CA HIS A 550 22.42 -59.51 -12.42
C HIS A 550 22.82 -60.93 -12.00
N HIS A 551 24.08 -61.26 -12.23
CA HIS A 551 24.67 -62.54 -11.88
C HIS A 551 25.30 -62.49 -10.47
N TRP A 552 24.98 -63.48 -9.64
CA TRP A 552 25.45 -63.56 -8.26
C TRP A 552 26.17 -64.88 -7.99
N ILE A 553 27.16 -64.82 -7.08
CA ILE A 553 27.85 -65.99 -6.53
C ILE A 553 27.69 -65.95 -5.01
N ILE A 554 27.51 -67.11 -4.40
CA ILE A 554 27.37 -67.21 -2.95
C ILE A 554 28.64 -67.85 -2.36
N LEU A 555 29.32 -67.10 -1.51
CA LEU A 555 30.54 -67.55 -0.82
C LEU A 555 30.31 -67.42 0.67
N ASN A 556 30.50 -68.50 1.42
CA ASN A 556 30.35 -68.52 2.89
C ASN A 556 29.01 -67.96 3.41
N GLY A 557 27.92 -68.09 2.63
CA GLY A 557 26.60 -67.57 2.99
C GLY A 557 26.32 -66.13 2.53
N ASP A 558 27.28 -65.47 1.90
CA ASP A 558 27.15 -64.10 1.40
C ASP A 558 27.03 -64.03 -0.12
N LEU A 559 26.17 -63.13 -0.61
CA LEU A 559 26.07 -62.78 -2.03
C LEU A 559 27.20 -61.86 -2.46
N TYR A 560 27.80 -62.16 -3.61
CA TYR A 560 28.79 -61.33 -4.26
C TYR A 560 28.41 -61.08 -5.73
N GLY A 561 28.37 -59.81 -6.10
CA GLY A 561 28.41 -59.31 -7.48
C GLY A 561 29.74 -58.61 -7.72
N ASP A 562 30.23 -58.59 -8.96
CA ASP A 562 31.49 -57.94 -9.33
C ASP A 562 32.77 -58.48 -8.64
N THR A 563 32.98 -59.80 -8.65
CA THR A 563 34.22 -60.42 -8.14
C THR A 563 35.44 -60.17 -9.05
N ARG A 564 36.58 -59.73 -8.51
CA ARG A 564 37.78 -59.47 -9.32
C ARG A 564 38.81 -60.59 -9.24
N ILE A 565 39.12 -61.21 -10.38
CA ILE A 565 40.17 -62.24 -10.49
C ILE A 565 41.49 -61.57 -10.85
N VAL A 566 42.44 -61.53 -9.90
CA VAL A 566 43.68 -60.76 -10.04
C VAL A 566 44.77 -61.48 -10.84
N SER A 567 44.76 -62.82 -10.89
CA SER A 567 45.80 -63.61 -11.55
C SER A 567 45.27 -64.89 -12.20
N PRO A 568 45.96 -65.44 -13.22
CA PRO A 568 45.61 -66.72 -13.81
C PRO A 568 45.87 -67.90 -12.86
N ILE A 569 44.94 -68.85 -12.82
CA ILE A 569 45.05 -70.08 -12.03
C ILE A 569 46.13 -70.99 -12.65
N ASN A 570 47.16 -71.32 -11.86
CA ASN A 570 48.20 -72.28 -12.20
C ASN A 570 48.72 -73.01 -10.95
N PHE A 571 49.42 -74.13 -11.12
CA PHE A 571 50.03 -74.90 -10.02
C PHE A 571 51.39 -74.36 -9.54
N SER A 572 51.95 -73.36 -10.23
CA SER A 572 53.27 -72.81 -9.94
C SER A 572 53.24 -71.63 -8.96
N SER A 573 52.06 -71.08 -8.67
CA SER A 573 51.86 -69.87 -7.86
C SER A 573 51.30 -70.18 -6.47
N GLY A 574 52.17 -70.68 -5.57
CA GLY A 574 51.92 -70.70 -4.11
C GLY A 574 50.59 -71.32 -3.63
N PRO A 575 50.20 -71.08 -2.36
CA PRO A 575 48.97 -71.62 -1.77
C PRO A 575 47.70 -70.76 -1.95
N HIS A 576 47.80 -69.58 -2.58
CA HIS A 576 46.68 -68.64 -2.76
C HIS A 576 46.67 -68.01 -4.18
N PRO A 577 46.28 -68.75 -5.23
CA PRO A 577 46.33 -68.32 -6.63
C PRO A 577 45.22 -67.33 -7.02
N VAL A 578 44.24 -67.08 -6.15
CA VAL A 578 43.15 -66.11 -6.38
C VAL A 578 42.87 -65.32 -5.10
N SER A 579 42.98 -63.99 -5.18
CA SER A 579 42.35 -63.06 -4.23
C SER A 579 41.01 -62.65 -4.80
N ILE A 580 39.92 -62.87 -4.06
CA ILE A 580 38.58 -62.40 -4.44
C ILE A 580 38.37 -61.08 -3.73
N ASN A 581 38.37 -59.98 -4.47
CA ASN A 581 37.89 -58.72 -3.95
C ASN A 581 36.44 -58.57 -4.39
N SER A 582 35.55 -58.33 -3.42
CA SER A 582 34.16 -57.99 -3.70
C SER A 582 34.06 -56.57 -4.23
N GLY A 583 33.39 -56.39 -5.36
CA GLY A 583 32.99 -55.07 -5.83
C GLY A 583 31.83 -54.48 -5.02
N LEU A 584 31.51 -53.22 -5.30
CA LEU A 584 30.48 -52.45 -4.59
C LEU A 584 29.05 -52.71 -5.14
N ALA A 585 28.92 -53.54 -6.19
CA ALA A 585 27.63 -53.84 -6.84
C ALA A 585 26.58 -54.42 -5.87
N LYS A 586 27.02 -55.19 -4.85
CA LYS A 586 26.14 -55.68 -3.78
C LYS A 586 25.59 -54.52 -2.92
N GLU A 587 26.42 -53.54 -2.58
CA GLU A 587 26.04 -52.40 -1.73
C GLU A 587 25.06 -51.46 -2.44
N TYR A 588 25.23 -51.30 -3.75
CA TYR A 588 24.36 -50.44 -4.57
C TYR A 588 22.95 -51.00 -4.74
N LEU A 589 22.79 -52.31 -4.90
CA LEU A 589 21.47 -52.94 -5.02
C LEU A 589 20.91 -53.44 -3.69
N ASN A 590 21.78 -53.65 -2.70
CA ASN A 590 21.48 -54.10 -1.34
C ASN A 590 20.50 -55.29 -1.31
N ILE A 591 20.79 -56.29 -2.14
CA ILE A 591 20.01 -57.53 -2.26
C ILE A 591 20.41 -58.52 -1.16
N SER A 592 19.41 -59.13 -0.52
CA SER A 592 19.60 -60.19 0.47
C SER A 592 19.52 -61.60 -0.16
N LEU A 593 20.06 -62.61 0.53
CA LEU A 593 19.99 -64.01 0.09
C LEU A 593 18.55 -64.54 -0.02
N HIS A 594 17.60 -63.96 0.73
CA HIS A 594 16.19 -64.33 0.67
C HIS A 594 15.49 -63.91 -0.63
N ASN A 595 16.09 -62.97 -1.37
CA ASN A 595 15.52 -62.41 -2.60
C ASN A 595 15.97 -63.16 -3.86
N VAL A 596 16.75 -64.24 -3.74
CA VAL A 596 17.38 -64.93 -4.88
C VAL A 596 17.16 -66.44 -4.84
N PHE A 597 16.91 -67.05 -6.00
CA PHE A 597 16.87 -68.51 -6.15
C PHE A 597 18.28 -69.07 -6.37
N THR A 598 18.81 -69.74 -5.35
CA THR A 598 20.17 -70.30 -5.38
C THR A 598 20.18 -71.69 -6.02
N GLN A 599 21.17 -71.98 -6.85
CA GLN A 599 21.33 -73.29 -7.49
C GLN A 599 22.79 -73.77 -7.44
N PRO A 600 23.03 -75.09 -7.31
CA PRO A 600 24.34 -75.67 -7.53
C PRO A 600 24.71 -75.62 -9.02
N LEU A 601 26.01 -75.64 -9.32
CA LEU A 601 26.51 -75.64 -10.69
C LEU A 601 26.15 -76.95 -11.41
N THR A 602 25.61 -76.86 -12.63
CA THR A 602 25.20 -78.05 -13.39
C THR A 602 26.35 -78.60 -14.23
N PRO A 603 26.47 -79.93 -14.42
CA PRO A 603 27.54 -80.52 -15.24
C PRO A 603 27.57 -80.01 -16.69
N ASN A 604 26.41 -79.67 -17.24
CA ASN A 604 26.28 -79.17 -18.62
C ASN A 604 26.87 -77.76 -18.79
N SER A 605 26.91 -76.94 -17.72
CA SER A 605 27.47 -75.59 -17.75
C SER A 605 28.99 -75.55 -17.51
N PHE A 606 29.56 -76.63 -16.96
CA PHE A 606 30.96 -76.68 -16.53
C PHE A 606 31.96 -76.62 -17.68
N LEU A 607 31.79 -77.45 -18.72
CA LEU A 607 32.75 -77.51 -19.83
C LEU A 607 32.76 -76.22 -20.68
N PRO A 608 31.61 -75.60 -21.02
CA PRO A 608 31.58 -74.28 -21.64
C PRO A 608 32.27 -73.21 -20.78
N ALA A 609 32.00 -73.18 -19.47
CA ALA A 609 32.65 -72.25 -18.55
C ALA A 609 34.17 -72.45 -18.51
N LEU A 610 34.64 -73.69 -18.41
CA LEU A 610 36.07 -74.02 -18.41
C LEU A 610 36.79 -73.56 -19.69
N ASN A 611 36.15 -73.74 -20.84
CA ASN A 611 36.67 -73.26 -22.13
C ASN A 611 36.77 -71.74 -22.17
N ARG A 612 35.71 -71.02 -21.76
CA ARG A 612 35.70 -69.55 -21.75
C ARG A 612 36.73 -68.99 -20.76
N LEU A 613 36.89 -69.59 -19.58
CA LEU A 613 37.91 -69.20 -18.59
C LEU A 613 39.34 -69.32 -19.12
N LYS A 614 39.62 -70.31 -19.98
CA LYS A 614 40.91 -70.41 -20.69
C LYS A 614 41.06 -69.29 -21.72
N GLU A 615 40.02 -69.01 -22.51
CA GLU A 615 40.03 -67.96 -23.55
C GLU A 615 40.27 -66.58 -22.95
N VAL A 616 39.59 -66.25 -21.85
CA VAL A 616 39.71 -64.96 -21.16
C VAL A 616 40.96 -64.85 -20.27
N GLY A 617 41.79 -65.90 -20.24
CA GLY A 617 43.07 -65.92 -19.52
C GLY A 617 42.96 -66.08 -18.00
N VAL A 618 41.81 -66.47 -17.46
CA VAL A 618 41.64 -66.80 -16.03
C VAL A 618 42.34 -68.10 -15.68
N ILE A 619 42.44 -69.03 -16.62
CA ILE A 619 43.11 -70.32 -16.43
C ILE A 619 44.29 -70.44 -17.40
N ASN A 620 45.45 -70.85 -16.90
CA ASN A 620 46.61 -71.11 -17.75
C ASN A 620 46.39 -72.35 -18.66
N PRO A 621 46.88 -72.36 -19.92
CA PRO A 621 46.75 -73.51 -20.82
C PRO A 621 47.22 -74.86 -20.25
N THR A 622 48.26 -74.87 -19.42
CA THR A 622 48.77 -76.07 -18.76
C THR A 622 47.78 -76.60 -17.73
N PHE A 623 47.17 -75.69 -16.95
CA PHE A 623 46.15 -76.05 -15.97
C PHE A 623 44.88 -76.58 -16.66
N TYR A 624 44.45 -75.93 -17.75
CA TYR A 624 43.34 -76.39 -18.56
C TYR A 624 43.53 -77.84 -19.07
N LYS A 625 44.72 -78.17 -19.60
CA LYS A 625 45.03 -79.54 -20.09
C LYS A 625 44.97 -80.61 -19.00
N ILE A 626 45.21 -80.23 -17.74
CA ILE A 626 45.13 -81.14 -16.59
C ILE A 626 43.66 -81.34 -16.22
N VAL A 627 42.92 -80.25 -16.03
CA VAL A 627 41.52 -80.29 -15.60
C VAL A 627 40.61 -80.90 -16.65
N SER A 628 40.83 -80.63 -17.93
CA SER A 628 40.01 -81.19 -19.03
C SER A 628 40.14 -82.71 -19.19
N LYS A 629 41.20 -83.32 -18.64
CA LYS A 629 41.42 -84.78 -18.64
C LYS A 629 40.82 -85.46 -17.41
N LEU A 630 40.40 -84.72 -16.40
CA LEU A 630 39.73 -85.29 -15.24
C LEU A 630 38.28 -85.63 -15.61
N ASN A 631 37.76 -86.72 -15.04
CA ASN A 631 36.37 -87.12 -15.28
C ASN A 631 35.43 -86.11 -14.61
N ILE A 632 34.81 -85.24 -15.43
CA ILE A 632 33.95 -84.13 -15.01
C ILE A 632 32.78 -84.61 -14.14
N LYS A 633 32.16 -85.74 -14.51
CA LYS A 633 31.09 -86.35 -13.70
C LYS A 633 31.59 -86.72 -12.31
N ARG A 634 32.74 -87.38 -12.23
CA ARG A 634 33.36 -87.75 -10.94
C ARG A 634 33.81 -86.55 -10.10
N ILE A 635 34.13 -85.42 -10.73
CA ILE A 635 34.49 -84.17 -10.04
C ILE A 635 33.25 -83.50 -9.43
N MET A 636 32.07 -83.64 -10.05
CA MET A 636 30.84 -82.97 -9.64
C MET A 636 29.86 -83.87 -8.86
N GLU A 637 29.89 -85.19 -9.06
CA GLU A 637 29.04 -86.21 -8.41
C GLU A 637 29.49 -86.59 -6.98
N MET A 638 30.55 -85.98 -6.45
CA MET A 638 30.96 -86.13 -5.04
C MET A 638 30.31 -85.07 -4.12
N ILE A 639 29.33 -84.33 -4.65
CA ILE A 639 28.37 -83.46 -3.95
C ILE A 639 27.06 -84.24 -3.79
#